data_AF-A0A1Q9CN12-F1
#
_entry.id   AF-A0A1Q9CN12-F1
#
_cell.length_a   1.000
_cell.length_b   1.000
_cell.length_c   1.000
_cell.angle_alpha   90.00
_cell.angle_beta   90.00
_cell.angle_gamma   90.00
#
_symmetry.space_group_name_H-M   'P 1'
#
loop_
_entity.id
_entity.type
_entity.pdbx_description
1 polymer ?
#
loop_
_entity_poly.entity_id
_entity_poly.type
_entity_poly.pdbx_seq_one_letter_code
_entity_poly.pdbx_strand_id
1 'polypeptide(L)'
;MFARAALLMALGLRPAAGDCPSWGKPFPSNLAGSGKISFASLYDVTYYDQYKVVEYSDTLSFYAASHREASLQGTRIPPMVLYQCGTTKPTTSMPGVPSNARFFEIPVKNATVGWGGPLIFLELLGVSQSIDLIDIRTISSPCMQLLEVCYPETHIPTSLPDWSANPDWTNRASRTDVVFTDSWGSGWGGDATKDVPFEISFDPGSLSRAEWIKFMALFYNEEAQAEHIFEQVKADYNALKAIGDQLRTDASTEYNGAQPKVMFVGQRGSSNAVTNAVYKTQLITDAGAQVVPLPTVAPAGCSFTDNTDGARMMSCDIPAGDAAFRAVLAEADVIIDESSLWPDYDPAKYRGFATIYNVTTDQVPALARNPPNIFRLDGQVSDAFGDGNSVGSSWFDIQQSEPQQTLAGLMEAIWDRDFTSTCGQKYLWRVSDLNAQNVVGHQDCPLYSAQGQNDCQSLHDRLHTPPMCSPGNVFQTMTTTTVQSQEASAACGAGGALALAALVFAPFWGPYFQFHQPAMFARAALLMALGLKPAAGDCPSWGKPFPSNLAGLDKISFANLYDVTYYDQYKVIEYSATLAQYHPSWHPEASLRGTRVPPMVLYQCGTTKPTTSMPGVPSDARFFEIPVKNATVGWGGPLAFIELLGVSQSIDMVDIRTISSPCMQLLEVCYPETHIPTSLPDWSANPEWTNRASRTDVVFTDASGTGWGGDATKDVPFLVSLDPGSLSRAEWIKFMALFYNEEAQAEHIFDQVKADYNALKAVGDQLRTDASTEYNGAQPKVIFVNSGTTNTVANAAYKTQLITDAGAQVVPLPAVAPAGCTFSTNTDGTKTMRCDIPAGDAAFTSFLAEADVIIDESSLWPDYDPAKYRGFATIYNVTADQVPALARNPPNIFRLDGQVSDAFGDGNSQGMSWLDIQQSEPQQALAGLMEAIWDRDFTSTCGQKYLWRVSNPSAQNVVGHQDCPLYSAQGQNDCQSLHGRLHVPPMCSAGNVFEPLETTTTVASQEASVACRVGAALSLAAVLVPFWA
;
A
#
# COMPACT_ATOMS: atom_id res chain seq x y z
N MET A 1 24.18 0.36 -38.49
CA MET A 1 23.23 -0.60 -37.88
C MET A 1 22.51 -1.46 -38.93
N PHE A 2 22.00 -0.90 -40.03
CA PHE A 2 21.34 -1.66 -41.11
C PHE A 2 22.13 -2.84 -41.72
N ALA A 3 23.46 -2.75 -41.81
CA ALA A 3 24.29 -3.85 -42.33
C ALA A 3 24.39 -5.07 -41.37
N ARG A 4 24.16 -4.86 -40.07
CA ARG A 4 24.21 -5.95 -39.06
C ARG A 4 22.90 -6.74 -39.02
N ALA A 5 21.77 -6.06 -39.24
CA ALA A 5 20.44 -6.68 -39.35
C ALA A 5 20.29 -7.53 -40.63
N ALA A 6 20.81 -7.04 -41.77
CA ALA A 6 20.79 -7.79 -43.03
C ALA A 6 21.69 -9.04 -43.01
N LEU A 7 22.83 -9.00 -42.28
CA LEU A 7 23.74 -10.15 -42.15
C LEU A 7 23.18 -11.25 -41.24
N LEU A 8 22.36 -10.90 -40.23
CA LEU A 8 21.67 -11.86 -39.36
C LEU A 8 20.52 -12.57 -40.09
N MET A 9 19.77 -11.87 -40.95
CA MET A 9 18.71 -12.49 -41.75
C MET A 9 19.26 -13.41 -42.86
N ALA A 10 20.43 -13.10 -43.43
CA ALA A 10 21.04 -13.88 -44.51
C ALA A 10 21.70 -15.20 -44.04
N LEU A 11 21.96 -15.36 -42.74
CA LEU A 11 22.65 -16.53 -42.18
C LEU A 11 21.72 -17.60 -41.59
N GLY A 12 20.41 -17.38 -41.55
CA GLY A 12 19.47 -18.36 -40.98
C GLY A 12 19.71 -18.71 -39.51
N LEU A 13 20.52 -17.91 -38.80
CA LEU A 13 20.83 -18.10 -37.39
C LEU A 13 19.67 -17.52 -36.56
N ARG A 14 18.70 -18.38 -36.25
CA ARG A 14 17.82 -18.16 -35.09
C ARG A 14 18.70 -18.10 -33.82
N PRO A 15 18.36 -17.28 -32.80
CA PRO A 15 18.92 -17.46 -31.47
C PRO A 15 18.71 -18.92 -31.05
N ALA A 16 19.72 -19.52 -30.42
CA ALA A 16 19.64 -20.91 -29.97
C ALA A 16 18.46 -21.07 -29.01
N ALA A 17 17.75 -22.20 -29.11
CA ALA A 17 16.83 -22.65 -28.07
C ALA A 17 17.61 -22.75 -26.75
N GLY A 18 17.34 -21.85 -25.80
CA GLY A 18 18.01 -21.83 -24.50
C GLY A 18 18.12 -20.47 -23.82
N ASP A 19 18.01 -19.35 -24.54
CA ASP A 19 18.11 -18.03 -23.91
C ASP A 19 16.74 -17.55 -23.42
N CYS A 20 16.60 -17.49 -22.10
CA CYS A 20 15.43 -16.90 -21.44
C CYS A 20 15.41 -15.39 -21.67
N PRO A 21 14.22 -14.78 -21.77
CA PRO A 21 14.15 -13.35 -21.98
C PRO A 21 14.88 -12.65 -20.83
N SER A 22 15.72 -11.66 -21.15
CA SER A 22 16.53 -10.95 -20.15
C SER A 22 15.70 -10.19 -19.12
N TRP A 23 14.44 -9.93 -19.45
CA TRP A 23 13.44 -9.28 -18.62
C TRP A 23 12.61 -10.26 -17.79
N GLY A 24 12.69 -11.57 -18.06
CA GLY A 24 11.92 -12.59 -17.37
C GLY A 24 12.53 -12.99 -16.01
N LYS A 25 11.71 -13.06 -14.97
CA LYS A 25 12.16 -13.51 -13.64
C LYS A 25 12.41 -15.03 -13.59
N PRO A 26 13.39 -15.50 -12.80
CA PRO A 26 13.60 -16.93 -12.58
C PRO A 26 12.42 -17.55 -11.81
N PHE A 27 12.31 -18.88 -11.89
CA PHE A 27 11.30 -19.63 -11.15
C PHE A 27 11.42 -19.32 -9.64
N PRO A 28 10.32 -19.00 -8.93
CA PRO A 28 10.40 -18.63 -7.52
C PRO A 28 10.92 -19.81 -6.67
N SER A 29 11.96 -19.58 -5.86
CA SER A 29 12.52 -20.61 -4.97
C SER A 29 11.81 -20.73 -3.62
N ASN A 30 10.85 -19.85 -3.33
CA ASN A 30 10.04 -19.85 -2.11
C ASN A 30 8.62 -19.39 -2.44
N LEU A 31 7.67 -20.34 -2.45
CA LEU A 31 6.26 -20.13 -2.81
C LEU A 31 5.33 -20.16 -1.57
N ALA A 32 5.88 -20.08 -0.36
CA ALA A 32 5.07 -19.97 0.84
C ALA A 32 4.33 -18.61 0.83
N GLY A 33 3.08 -18.62 0.36
CA GLY A 33 2.17 -17.48 0.35
C GLY A 33 2.02 -16.71 -0.98
N SER A 34 3.00 -16.74 -1.88
CA SER A 34 2.89 -16.08 -3.20
C SER A 34 2.05 -16.91 -4.18
N GLY A 35 1.03 -16.29 -4.78
CA GLY A 35 0.17 -16.95 -5.78
C GLY A 35 -0.98 -17.79 -5.20
N LYS A 36 -1.34 -17.59 -3.91
CA LYS A 36 -2.58 -18.14 -3.34
C LYS A 36 -3.77 -17.44 -3.98
N ILE A 37 -4.61 -18.22 -4.65
CA ILE A 37 -5.86 -17.75 -5.24
C ILE A 37 -6.95 -17.79 -4.17
N SER A 38 -7.57 -16.65 -3.86
CA SER A 38 -8.51 -16.50 -2.75
C SER A 38 -9.92 -16.07 -3.17
N PHE A 39 -10.05 -15.44 -4.34
CA PHE A 39 -11.27 -14.86 -4.88
C PHE A 39 -11.61 -15.40 -6.27
N ALA A 40 -10.63 -15.52 -7.17
CA ALA A 40 -10.86 -16.13 -8.49
C ALA A 40 -11.23 -17.60 -8.31
N SER A 41 -12.24 -18.04 -9.05
CA SER A 41 -12.89 -19.35 -8.82
C SER A 41 -12.88 -20.25 -10.05
N LEU A 42 -12.32 -19.75 -11.15
CA LEU A 42 -12.35 -20.41 -12.45
C LEU A 42 -11.06 -21.16 -12.78
N TYR A 43 -10.03 -21.04 -11.95
CA TYR A 43 -8.79 -21.77 -12.11
C TYR A 43 -8.15 -22.06 -10.75
N ASP A 44 -7.35 -23.13 -10.72
CA ASP A 44 -6.49 -23.52 -9.61
C ASP A 44 -5.06 -23.70 -10.12
N VAL A 45 -4.09 -23.47 -9.23
CA VAL A 45 -2.66 -23.61 -9.52
C VAL A 45 -2.03 -24.57 -8.53
N THR A 46 -1.36 -25.60 -9.05
CA THR A 46 -0.49 -26.48 -8.25
C THR A 46 0.96 -26.23 -8.64
N TYR A 47 1.78 -25.88 -7.65
CA TYR A 47 3.19 -25.60 -7.85
C TYR A 47 4.07 -26.83 -7.59
N TYR A 48 5.09 -26.97 -8.44
CA TYR A 48 6.17 -27.96 -8.33
C TYR A 48 7.51 -27.26 -8.45
N ASP A 49 8.61 -27.97 -8.16
CA ASP A 49 9.97 -27.39 -8.09
C ASP A 49 10.44 -26.67 -9.38
N GLN A 50 9.94 -27.08 -10.55
CA GLN A 50 10.40 -26.55 -11.86
C GLN A 50 9.26 -26.19 -12.82
N TYR A 51 8.02 -26.40 -12.41
CA TYR A 51 6.83 -26.12 -13.23
C TYR A 51 5.62 -25.89 -12.35
N LYS A 52 4.58 -25.33 -12.94
CA LYS A 52 3.27 -25.14 -12.31
C LYS A 52 2.18 -25.67 -13.24
N VAL A 53 1.18 -26.30 -12.64
CA VAL A 53 0.03 -26.88 -13.33
C VAL A 53 -1.18 -26.02 -13.04
N VAL A 54 -1.83 -25.54 -14.09
CA VAL A 54 -3.06 -24.74 -14.01
C VAL A 54 -4.21 -25.58 -14.53
N GLU A 55 -5.25 -25.69 -13.72
CA GLU A 55 -6.47 -26.41 -14.05
C GLU A 55 -7.64 -25.42 -14.00
N TYR A 56 -8.52 -25.45 -15.01
CA TYR A 56 -9.77 -24.70 -14.95
C TYR A 56 -10.79 -25.45 -14.11
N SER A 57 -11.63 -24.71 -13.40
CA SER A 57 -12.72 -25.30 -12.62
C SER A 57 -13.76 -25.97 -13.54
N ASP A 58 -14.64 -26.80 -12.96
CA ASP A 58 -15.69 -27.48 -13.74
C ASP A 58 -16.64 -26.49 -14.43
N THR A 59 -16.82 -25.29 -13.86
CA THR A 59 -17.63 -24.20 -14.42
C THR A 59 -17.07 -23.68 -15.76
N LEU A 60 -15.74 -23.66 -15.90
CA LEU A 60 -15.05 -23.19 -17.10
C LEU A 60 -14.37 -24.34 -17.87
N SER A 61 -14.69 -25.59 -17.55
CA SER A 61 -13.99 -26.74 -18.11
C SER A 61 -14.26 -26.95 -19.60
N PHE A 62 -15.14 -26.20 -20.27
CA PHE A 62 -15.51 -26.44 -21.68
C PHE A 62 -15.47 -25.17 -22.53
N TYR A 63 -15.04 -25.30 -23.79
CA TYR A 63 -15.23 -24.24 -24.78
C TYR A 63 -16.72 -24.03 -25.08
N ALA A 64 -17.12 -22.77 -25.31
CA ALA A 64 -18.51 -22.43 -25.57
C ALA A 64 -19.05 -23.19 -26.79
N ALA A 65 -20.34 -23.52 -26.77
CA ALA A 65 -21.01 -24.12 -27.93
C ALA A 65 -20.95 -23.22 -29.19
N SER A 66 -20.74 -21.92 -28.99
CA SER A 66 -20.55 -20.89 -30.00
C SER A 66 -19.08 -20.59 -30.31
N HIS A 67 -18.13 -21.38 -29.81
CA HIS A 67 -16.69 -21.19 -30.08
C HIS A 67 -16.43 -21.19 -31.60
N ARG A 68 -15.54 -20.30 -32.08
CA ARG A 68 -15.26 -20.11 -33.51
C ARG A 68 -14.72 -21.37 -34.20
N GLU A 69 -13.91 -22.16 -33.50
CA GLU A 69 -13.44 -23.46 -33.98
C GLU A 69 -14.44 -24.58 -33.66
N ALA A 70 -15.09 -25.13 -34.69
CA ALA A 70 -16.11 -26.16 -34.54
C ALA A 70 -15.59 -27.46 -33.89
N SER A 71 -14.30 -27.76 -34.02
CA SER A 71 -13.66 -28.93 -33.39
C SER A 71 -13.56 -28.81 -31.86
N LEU A 72 -13.55 -27.57 -31.34
CA LEU A 72 -13.39 -27.28 -29.92
C LEU A 72 -14.73 -27.09 -29.21
N GLN A 73 -15.80 -26.76 -29.92
CA GLN A 73 -17.13 -26.51 -29.34
C GLN A 73 -17.56 -27.64 -28.39
N GLY A 74 -17.80 -27.30 -27.11
CA GLY A 74 -18.24 -28.26 -26.08
C GLY A 74 -17.19 -29.29 -25.66
N THR A 75 -15.93 -29.14 -26.09
CA THR A 75 -14.80 -29.97 -25.64
C THR A 75 -14.16 -29.41 -24.38
N ARG A 76 -13.52 -30.28 -23.59
CA ARG A 76 -12.89 -29.88 -22.34
C ARG A 76 -11.63 -29.05 -22.60
N ILE A 77 -11.48 -27.90 -21.93
CA ILE A 77 -10.27 -27.08 -21.97
C ILE A 77 -9.14 -27.87 -21.28
N PRO A 78 -8.02 -28.15 -21.97
CA PRO A 78 -6.95 -28.93 -21.37
C PRO A 78 -6.18 -28.13 -20.29
N PRO A 79 -5.74 -28.80 -19.21
CA PRO A 79 -4.83 -28.21 -18.22
C PRO A 79 -3.56 -27.65 -18.86
N MET A 80 -2.92 -26.70 -18.19
CA MET A 80 -1.70 -26.06 -18.66
C MET A 80 -0.54 -26.38 -17.72
N VAL A 81 0.63 -26.62 -18.29
CA VAL A 81 1.88 -26.84 -17.57
C VAL A 81 2.82 -25.73 -18.00
N LEU A 82 3.13 -24.82 -17.08
CA LEU A 82 4.08 -23.75 -17.31
C LEU A 82 5.43 -24.13 -16.69
N TYR A 83 6.48 -24.16 -17.50
CA TYR A 83 7.80 -24.63 -17.07
C TYR A 83 8.87 -23.60 -17.39
N GLN A 84 9.85 -23.49 -16.50
CA GLN A 84 10.89 -22.48 -16.60
C GLN A 84 11.72 -22.66 -17.88
N CYS A 85 11.91 -21.58 -18.62
CA CYS A 85 12.82 -21.53 -19.74
C CYS A 85 14.22 -22.03 -19.35
N GLY A 86 14.85 -22.78 -20.25
CA GLY A 86 16.16 -23.38 -19.99
C GLY A 86 16.12 -24.62 -19.10
N THR A 87 14.94 -25.03 -18.61
CA THR A 87 14.74 -26.32 -17.95
C THR A 87 14.24 -27.40 -18.92
N THR A 88 14.24 -28.65 -18.48
CA THR A 88 13.71 -29.75 -19.30
C THR A 88 12.19 -29.70 -19.29
N LYS A 89 11.58 -29.68 -20.49
CA LYS A 89 10.12 -29.74 -20.66
C LYS A 89 9.53 -30.90 -19.83
N PRO A 90 8.54 -30.65 -18.96
CA PRO A 90 7.91 -31.71 -18.18
C PRO A 90 7.23 -32.77 -19.05
N THR A 91 7.18 -34.00 -18.54
CA THR A 91 6.52 -35.13 -19.21
C THR A 91 5.33 -35.63 -18.39
N THR A 92 4.42 -36.37 -19.03
CA THR A 92 3.24 -36.96 -18.37
C THR A 92 3.57 -38.01 -17.29
N SER A 93 4.85 -38.39 -17.16
CA SER A 93 5.33 -39.25 -16.07
C SER A 93 5.71 -38.46 -14.81
N MET A 94 5.77 -37.12 -14.89
CA MET A 94 6.08 -36.26 -13.77
C MET A 94 4.84 -36.01 -12.90
N PRO A 95 5.00 -35.76 -11.58
CA PRO A 95 3.89 -35.59 -10.65
C PRO A 95 2.88 -34.52 -11.10
N GLY A 96 1.59 -34.90 -11.13
CA GLY A 96 0.49 -33.98 -11.43
C GLY A 96 0.44 -33.40 -12.84
N VAL A 97 1.26 -33.89 -13.80
CA VAL A 97 1.18 -33.49 -15.21
C VAL A 97 0.08 -34.29 -15.93
N PRO A 98 -1.04 -33.66 -16.36
CA PRO A 98 -2.13 -34.37 -17.02
C PRO A 98 -1.74 -34.89 -18.41
N SER A 99 -2.34 -36.01 -18.86
CA SER A 99 -1.99 -36.66 -20.13
C SER A 99 -2.36 -35.84 -21.38
N ASN A 100 -3.33 -34.93 -21.25
CA ASN A 100 -3.77 -34.02 -22.30
C ASN A 100 -3.26 -32.58 -22.10
N ALA A 101 -2.29 -32.35 -21.21
CA ALA A 101 -1.85 -31.01 -20.87
C ALA A 101 -1.22 -30.23 -22.04
N ARG A 102 -1.41 -28.91 -22.04
CA ARG A 102 -0.69 -27.96 -22.89
C ARG A 102 0.54 -27.46 -22.15
N PHE A 103 1.61 -27.16 -22.88
CA PHE A 103 2.90 -26.84 -22.29
C PHE A 103 3.38 -25.48 -22.76
N PHE A 104 3.68 -24.60 -21.81
CA PHE A 104 4.17 -23.25 -22.06
C PHE A 104 5.54 -23.07 -21.40
N GLU A 105 6.54 -22.67 -22.19
CA GLU A 105 7.82 -22.23 -21.64
C GLU A 105 7.65 -20.80 -21.11
N ILE A 106 8.09 -20.54 -19.89
CA ILE A 106 7.96 -19.24 -19.23
C ILE A 106 9.31 -18.70 -18.75
N PRO A 107 9.50 -17.37 -18.70
CA PRO A 107 8.56 -16.32 -19.13
C PRO A 107 8.31 -16.34 -20.64
N VAL A 108 7.05 -16.17 -21.07
CA VAL A 108 6.69 -16.15 -22.50
C VAL A 108 7.36 -14.96 -23.18
N LYS A 109 7.80 -15.08 -24.44
CA LYS A 109 8.56 -14.01 -25.11
C LYS A 109 7.68 -13.20 -26.05
N ASN A 110 6.79 -13.90 -26.75
CA ASN A 110 5.89 -13.33 -27.74
C ASN A 110 4.45 -13.75 -27.40
N ALA A 111 3.59 -12.79 -27.09
CA ALA A 111 2.18 -12.98 -26.80
C ALA A 111 1.33 -12.33 -27.90
N THR A 112 0.27 -13.03 -28.30
CA THR A 112 -0.84 -12.45 -29.05
C THR A 112 -1.95 -12.08 -28.07
N VAL A 113 -2.47 -10.85 -28.17
CA VAL A 113 -3.55 -10.33 -27.33
C VAL A 113 -4.76 -9.99 -28.19
N GLY A 114 -5.81 -10.80 -28.05
CA GLY A 114 -7.00 -10.73 -28.90
C GLY A 114 -8.00 -9.63 -28.58
N TRP A 115 -7.98 -9.13 -27.35
CA TRP A 115 -8.93 -8.17 -26.81
C TRP A 115 -8.36 -7.48 -25.56
N GLY A 116 -9.08 -6.50 -25.02
CA GLY A 116 -8.56 -5.64 -23.96
C GLY A 116 -8.34 -6.28 -22.59
N GLY A 117 -9.10 -7.32 -22.22
CA GLY A 117 -9.01 -7.93 -20.88
C GLY A 117 -7.60 -8.41 -20.50
N PRO A 118 -6.91 -9.25 -21.31
CA PRO A 118 -5.54 -9.66 -21.02
C PRO A 118 -4.53 -8.51 -21.05
N LEU A 119 -4.79 -7.48 -21.87
CA LEU A 119 -3.84 -6.39 -22.12
C LEU A 119 -3.50 -5.62 -20.85
N ILE A 120 -4.52 -5.21 -20.10
CA ILE A 120 -4.31 -4.38 -18.91
C ILE A 120 -3.45 -5.10 -17.87
N PHE A 121 -3.59 -6.41 -17.73
CA PHE A 121 -2.75 -7.19 -16.80
C PHE A 121 -1.29 -7.28 -17.25
N LEU A 122 -1.03 -7.33 -18.56
CA LEU A 122 0.33 -7.24 -19.09
C LEU A 122 0.95 -5.87 -18.81
N GLU A 123 0.14 -4.81 -18.91
CA GLU A 123 0.55 -3.44 -18.58
C GLU A 123 0.84 -3.27 -17.09
N LEU A 124 -0.05 -3.77 -16.23
CA LEU A 124 0.09 -3.77 -14.76
C LEU A 124 1.29 -4.56 -14.26
N LEU A 125 1.65 -5.64 -14.94
CA LEU A 125 2.82 -6.44 -14.59
C LEU A 125 4.12 -5.88 -15.17
N GLY A 126 4.07 -4.86 -16.02
CA GLY A 126 5.25 -4.29 -16.67
C GLY A 126 5.89 -5.24 -17.70
N VAL A 127 5.07 -6.08 -18.34
CA VAL A 127 5.51 -7.08 -19.33
C VAL A 127 4.91 -6.84 -20.72
N SER A 128 4.47 -5.61 -21.01
CA SER A 128 3.92 -5.20 -22.31
C SER A 128 4.89 -5.41 -23.47
N GLN A 129 6.20 -5.48 -23.19
CA GLN A 129 7.24 -5.86 -24.15
C GLN A 129 7.11 -7.27 -24.75
N SER A 130 6.31 -8.13 -24.13
CA SER A 130 6.01 -9.46 -24.66
C SER A 130 4.99 -9.43 -25.81
N ILE A 131 4.30 -8.32 -26.06
CA ILE A 131 3.22 -8.23 -27.05
C ILE A 131 3.82 -8.17 -28.46
N ASP A 132 3.60 -9.22 -29.26
CA ASP A 132 4.03 -9.31 -30.67
C ASP A 132 2.86 -9.06 -31.65
N LEU A 133 1.63 -9.34 -31.20
CA LEU A 133 0.42 -9.11 -31.97
C LEU A 133 -0.72 -8.66 -31.06
N ILE A 134 -1.38 -7.56 -31.41
CA ILE A 134 -2.54 -7.03 -30.68
C ILE A 134 -3.64 -6.53 -31.62
N ASP A 135 -4.89 -6.73 -31.22
CA ASP A 135 -6.03 -5.98 -31.79
C ASP A 135 -6.25 -4.70 -30.97
N ILE A 136 -5.76 -3.58 -31.50
CA ILE A 136 -5.71 -2.29 -30.79
C ILE A 136 -7.00 -1.48 -30.91
N ARG A 137 -7.92 -1.87 -31.81
CA ARG A 137 -9.10 -1.07 -32.21
C ARG A 137 -10.08 -0.76 -31.09
N THR A 138 -10.09 -1.60 -30.06
CA THR A 138 -11.00 -1.49 -28.92
C THR A 138 -10.24 -1.23 -27.62
N ILE A 139 -9.03 -0.68 -27.70
CA ILE A 139 -8.16 -0.41 -26.56
C ILE A 139 -8.19 1.07 -26.22
N SER A 140 -8.45 1.36 -24.96
CA SER A 140 -8.55 2.70 -24.38
C SER A 140 -7.32 3.13 -23.59
N SER A 141 -6.40 2.22 -23.26
CA SER A 141 -5.13 2.60 -22.61
C SER A 141 -4.30 3.52 -23.54
N PRO A 142 -4.01 4.77 -23.16
CA PRO A 142 -3.28 5.71 -24.01
C PRO A 142 -1.91 5.19 -24.44
N CYS A 143 -1.19 4.54 -23.51
CA CYS A 143 0.13 4.02 -23.80
C CYS A 143 0.08 2.75 -24.64
N MET A 144 -0.93 1.89 -24.49
CA MET A 144 -1.10 0.78 -25.42
C MET A 144 -1.48 1.25 -26.82
N GLN A 145 -2.27 2.32 -26.96
CA GLN A 145 -2.54 2.96 -28.25
C GLN A 145 -1.26 3.48 -28.93
N LEU A 146 -0.25 3.94 -28.16
CA LEU A 146 1.03 4.40 -28.70
C LEU A 146 1.82 3.31 -29.44
N LEU A 147 1.49 2.02 -29.26
CA LEU A 147 2.06 0.92 -30.04
C LEU A 147 1.80 1.09 -31.55
N GLU A 148 0.72 1.75 -31.96
CA GLU A 148 0.44 2.03 -33.38
C GLU A 148 1.54 2.86 -34.05
N VAL A 149 2.11 3.79 -33.29
CA VAL A 149 3.13 4.72 -33.78
C VAL A 149 4.53 4.14 -33.56
N CYS A 150 4.75 3.53 -32.40
CA CYS A 150 6.06 3.01 -32.01
C CYS A 150 6.43 1.70 -32.71
N TYR A 151 5.44 0.82 -32.91
CA TYR A 151 5.62 -0.51 -33.44
C TYR A 151 4.46 -0.86 -34.37
N PRO A 152 4.33 -0.20 -35.54
CA PRO A 152 3.20 -0.39 -36.44
C PRO A 152 3.03 -1.84 -36.92
N GLU A 153 4.09 -2.63 -36.88
CA GLU A 153 4.07 -4.06 -37.16
C GLU A 153 3.36 -4.88 -36.08
N THR A 154 3.13 -4.39 -34.86
CA THR A 154 2.53 -5.14 -33.73
C THR A 154 1.01 -5.22 -33.77
N HIS A 155 0.35 -4.42 -34.60
CA HIS A 155 -1.11 -4.46 -34.76
C HIS A 155 -1.50 -4.78 -36.21
N ILE A 156 -2.79 -4.99 -36.48
CA ILE A 156 -3.31 -5.14 -37.83
C ILE A 156 -4.12 -3.88 -38.20
N PRO A 157 -3.77 -3.17 -39.29
CA PRO A 157 -4.36 -1.87 -39.62
C PRO A 157 -5.74 -1.95 -40.29
N THR A 158 -6.32 -3.14 -40.44
CA THR A 158 -7.60 -3.35 -41.12
C THR A 158 -8.65 -3.86 -40.16
N SER A 159 -9.88 -3.35 -40.26
CA SER A 159 -11.03 -3.89 -39.54
C SER A 159 -11.14 -5.41 -39.76
N LEU A 160 -11.00 -6.17 -38.67
CA LEU A 160 -11.24 -7.60 -38.62
C LEU A 160 -12.66 -7.82 -38.12
N PRO A 161 -13.63 -8.13 -38.99
CA PRO A 161 -14.92 -8.63 -38.55
C PRO A 161 -14.80 -10.03 -37.92
N ASP A 162 -13.73 -10.76 -38.26
CA ASP A 162 -13.42 -12.09 -37.73
C ASP A 162 -11.90 -12.37 -37.83
N TRP A 163 -11.25 -12.63 -36.69
CA TRP A 163 -9.82 -12.99 -36.61
C TRP A 163 -9.51 -14.33 -37.29
N SER A 164 -10.43 -15.29 -37.20
CA SER A 164 -10.26 -16.63 -37.79
C SER A 164 -10.30 -16.60 -39.32
N ALA A 165 -10.97 -15.60 -39.89
CA ALA A 165 -11.07 -15.38 -41.32
C ALA A 165 -9.93 -14.50 -41.88
N ASN A 166 -9.04 -13.98 -41.02
CA ASN A 166 -7.90 -13.18 -41.44
C ASN A 166 -6.61 -14.02 -41.49
N PRO A 167 -6.06 -14.30 -42.69
CA PRO A 167 -4.84 -15.07 -42.83
C PRO A 167 -3.61 -14.36 -42.23
N ASP A 168 -3.57 -13.03 -42.21
CA ASP A 168 -2.44 -12.30 -41.61
C ASP A 168 -2.44 -12.45 -40.08
N TRP A 169 -3.59 -12.28 -39.44
CA TRP A 169 -3.76 -12.53 -37.99
C TRP A 169 -3.32 -13.95 -37.61
N THR A 170 -3.95 -14.96 -38.22
CA THR A 170 -3.67 -16.37 -37.91
C THR A 170 -2.23 -16.76 -38.22
N ASN A 171 -1.65 -16.27 -39.33
CA ASN A 171 -0.24 -16.52 -39.63
C ASN A 171 0.70 -15.88 -38.59
N ARG A 172 0.41 -14.66 -38.13
CA ARG A 172 1.24 -13.98 -37.13
C ARG A 172 1.08 -14.59 -35.74
N ALA A 173 -0.16 -14.84 -35.31
CA ALA A 173 -0.48 -15.53 -34.06
C ALA A 173 0.17 -16.91 -33.98
N SER A 174 0.24 -17.66 -35.10
CA SER A 174 0.92 -18.96 -35.13
C SER A 174 2.43 -18.88 -34.79
N ARG A 175 3.05 -17.70 -34.83
CA ARG A 175 4.46 -17.48 -34.51
C ARG A 175 4.71 -17.05 -33.06
N THR A 176 3.66 -16.72 -32.30
CA THR A 176 3.80 -16.34 -30.89
C THR A 176 3.90 -17.57 -30.00
N ASP A 177 4.35 -17.39 -28.76
CA ASP A 177 4.49 -18.45 -27.76
C ASP A 177 3.14 -18.75 -27.09
N VAL A 178 2.31 -17.72 -26.93
CA VAL A 178 0.97 -17.79 -26.33
C VAL A 178 0.01 -16.89 -27.10
N VAL A 179 -1.27 -17.27 -27.11
CA VAL A 179 -2.37 -16.46 -27.63
C VAL A 179 -3.41 -16.33 -26.52
N PHE A 180 -3.55 -15.15 -25.92
CA PHE A 180 -4.59 -14.89 -24.92
C PHE A 180 -5.91 -14.61 -25.63
N THR A 181 -6.84 -15.57 -25.53
CA THR A 181 -8.18 -15.60 -26.14
C THR A 181 -9.24 -15.74 -25.04
N ASP A 182 -10.51 -15.85 -25.42
CA ASP A 182 -11.60 -16.35 -24.57
C ASP A 182 -12.19 -17.66 -25.17
N SER A 183 -13.16 -18.28 -24.49
CA SER A 183 -13.90 -19.46 -24.96
C SER A 183 -14.92 -19.16 -26.06
N TRP A 184 -15.04 -17.90 -26.48
CA TRP A 184 -15.80 -17.49 -27.65
C TRP A 184 -14.91 -17.45 -28.90
N GLY A 185 -13.59 -17.37 -28.72
CA GLY A 185 -12.57 -17.29 -29.77
C GLY A 185 -12.18 -15.86 -30.14
N SER A 186 -12.30 -14.89 -29.23
CA SER A 186 -11.83 -13.52 -29.46
C SER A 186 -10.31 -13.48 -29.63
N GLY A 187 -9.85 -13.03 -30.80
CA GLY A 187 -8.43 -13.07 -31.18
C GLY A 187 -7.84 -14.46 -31.32
N TRP A 188 -8.66 -15.48 -31.56
CA TRP A 188 -8.23 -16.86 -31.77
C TRP A 188 -7.06 -16.98 -32.77
N GLY A 189 -6.02 -17.73 -32.39
CA GLY A 189 -4.76 -17.80 -33.13
C GLY A 189 -4.70 -18.88 -34.20
N GLY A 190 -5.66 -19.82 -34.23
CA GLY A 190 -5.63 -20.95 -35.17
C GLY A 190 -4.94 -22.20 -34.64
N ASP A 191 -4.45 -22.18 -33.40
CA ASP A 191 -3.67 -23.26 -32.79
C ASP A 191 -4.05 -23.43 -31.32
N ALA A 192 -4.94 -24.38 -31.07
CA ALA A 192 -5.45 -24.71 -29.74
C ALA A 192 -4.34 -25.09 -28.72
N THR A 193 -3.13 -25.41 -29.19
CA THR A 193 -1.99 -25.70 -28.30
C THR A 193 -1.37 -24.43 -27.69
N LYS A 194 -1.63 -23.27 -28.29
CA LYS A 194 -1.13 -21.95 -27.85
C LYS A 194 -2.23 -21.04 -27.29
N ASP A 195 -3.47 -21.29 -27.67
CA ASP A 195 -4.64 -20.52 -27.23
C ASP A 195 -4.91 -20.72 -25.73
N VAL A 196 -4.81 -19.66 -24.94
CA VAL A 196 -5.08 -19.65 -23.50
C VAL A 196 -6.39 -18.89 -23.24
N PRO A 197 -7.46 -19.58 -22.80
CA PRO A 197 -8.70 -18.94 -22.40
C PRO A 197 -8.51 -18.07 -21.14
N PHE A 198 -8.63 -16.76 -21.29
CA PHE A 198 -8.56 -15.77 -20.22
C PHE A 198 -9.97 -15.26 -19.91
N GLU A 199 -10.61 -15.83 -18.90
CA GLU A 199 -12.07 -15.83 -18.74
C GLU A 199 -12.54 -14.99 -17.57
N ILE A 200 -11.83 -13.88 -17.37
CA ILE A 200 -12.13 -12.88 -16.36
C ILE A 200 -13.62 -12.46 -16.38
N SER A 201 -14.25 -12.37 -17.56
CA SER A 201 -15.63 -11.92 -17.68
C SER A 201 -16.67 -12.87 -17.05
N PHE A 202 -16.31 -14.15 -16.85
CA PHE A 202 -17.18 -15.17 -16.24
C PHE A 202 -17.03 -15.26 -14.73
N ASP A 203 -15.97 -14.69 -14.14
CA ASP A 203 -15.81 -14.71 -12.69
C ASP A 203 -16.86 -13.80 -12.04
N PRO A 204 -17.70 -14.31 -11.12
CA PRO A 204 -18.88 -13.58 -10.65
C PRO A 204 -18.56 -12.35 -9.80
N GLY A 205 -17.45 -12.33 -9.08
CA GLY A 205 -17.11 -11.27 -8.12
C GLY A 205 -16.18 -10.19 -8.68
N SER A 206 -16.32 -8.94 -8.21
CA SER A 206 -15.47 -7.82 -8.65
C SER A 206 -13.99 -8.02 -8.29
N LEU A 207 -13.70 -8.44 -7.06
CA LEU A 207 -12.34 -8.80 -6.63
C LEU A 207 -11.85 -10.10 -7.28
N SER A 208 -12.76 -11.06 -7.54
CA SER A 208 -12.42 -12.28 -8.26
C SER A 208 -11.87 -11.97 -9.65
N ARG A 209 -12.46 -11.00 -10.35
CA ARG A 209 -11.98 -10.50 -11.64
C ARG A 209 -10.60 -9.87 -11.54
N ALA A 210 -10.37 -8.99 -10.56
CA ALA A 210 -9.06 -8.36 -10.36
C ALA A 210 -7.95 -9.37 -10.03
N GLU A 211 -8.27 -10.47 -9.33
CA GLU A 211 -7.29 -11.52 -8.99
C GLU A 211 -6.80 -12.31 -10.21
N TRP A 212 -7.41 -12.17 -11.39
CA TRP A 212 -6.87 -12.72 -12.63
C TRP A 212 -5.50 -12.13 -13.02
N ILE A 213 -5.05 -11.06 -12.37
CA ILE A 213 -3.64 -10.64 -12.45
C ILE A 213 -2.67 -11.75 -12.02
N LYS A 214 -3.06 -12.57 -11.03
CA LYS A 214 -2.28 -13.71 -10.56
C LYS A 214 -2.20 -14.79 -11.61
N PHE A 215 -3.27 -15.05 -12.36
CA PHE A 215 -3.25 -15.95 -13.52
C PHE A 215 -2.28 -15.47 -14.59
N MET A 216 -2.37 -14.19 -14.96
CA MET A 216 -1.49 -13.61 -15.99
C MET A 216 -0.02 -13.72 -15.58
N ALA A 217 0.28 -13.45 -14.32
CA ALA A 217 1.63 -13.50 -13.76
C ALA A 217 2.29 -14.88 -13.82
N LEU A 218 1.51 -15.97 -13.89
CA LEU A 218 2.04 -17.32 -14.06
C LEU A 218 2.86 -17.44 -15.35
N PHE A 219 2.50 -16.70 -16.40
CA PHE A 219 3.21 -16.74 -17.69
C PHE A 219 4.56 -15.99 -17.67
N TYR A 220 4.85 -15.24 -16.60
CA TYR A 220 6.00 -14.34 -16.51
C TYR A 220 6.87 -14.53 -15.26
N ASN A 221 6.44 -15.40 -14.32
CA ASN A 221 7.00 -15.51 -12.96
C ASN A 221 6.91 -14.19 -12.16
N GLU A 222 5.78 -13.51 -12.32
CA GLU A 222 5.51 -12.21 -11.68
C GLU A 222 4.53 -12.34 -10.51
N GLU A 223 4.41 -13.52 -9.89
CA GLU A 223 3.38 -13.79 -8.87
C GLU A 223 3.50 -12.86 -7.65
N ALA A 224 4.73 -12.49 -7.25
CA ALA A 224 4.94 -11.56 -6.15
C ALA A 224 4.46 -10.14 -6.49
N GLN A 225 4.65 -9.70 -7.73
CA GLN A 225 4.19 -8.39 -8.20
C GLN A 225 2.67 -8.38 -8.37
N ALA A 226 2.10 -9.46 -8.90
CA ALA A 226 0.66 -9.65 -8.98
C ALA A 226 0.00 -9.64 -7.60
N GLU A 227 0.60 -10.30 -6.60
CA GLU A 227 0.11 -10.28 -5.22
C GLU A 227 0.13 -8.85 -4.67
N HIS A 228 1.24 -8.14 -4.84
CA HIS A 228 1.36 -6.76 -4.38
C HIS A 228 0.28 -5.83 -4.96
N ILE A 229 0.09 -5.86 -6.28
CA ILE A 229 -0.91 -5.05 -6.99
C ILE A 229 -2.33 -5.46 -6.57
N PHE A 230 -2.60 -6.76 -6.47
CA PHE A 230 -3.92 -7.24 -6.07
C PHE A 230 -4.27 -6.84 -4.63
N GLU A 231 -3.30 -6.92 -3.71
CA GLU A 231 -3.52 -6.52 -2.31
C GLU A 231 -3.80 -5.01 -2.18
N GLN A 232 -3.17 -4.16 -3.01
CA GLN A 232 -3.50 -2.73 -3.09
C GLN A 232 -4.93 -2.51 -3.58
N VAL A 233 -5.29 -3.12 -4.73
CA VAL A 233 -6.64 -3.06 -5.29
C VAL A 233 -7.70 -3.53 -4.27
N LYS A 234 -7.41 -4.62 -3.55
CA LYS A 234 -8.29 -5.19 -2.54
C LYS A 234 -8.45 -4.25 -1.34
N ALA A 235 -7.36 -3.66 -0.85
CA ALA A 235 -7.40 -2.73 0.26
C ALA A 235 -8.28 -1.51 -0.06
N ASP A 236 -8.06 -0.90 -1.24
CA ASP A 236 -8.83 0.25 -1.72
C ASP A 236 -10.31 -0.09 -1.90
N TYR A 237 -10.63 -1.24 -2.51
CA TYR A 237 -12.00 -1.71 -2.68
C TYR A 237 -12.71 -1.87 -1.33
N ASN A 238 -12.04 -2.50 -0.36
CA ASN A 238 -12.62 -2.72 0.97
C ASN A 238 -12.81 -1.41 1.75
N ALA A 239 -11.91 -0.45 1.59
CA ALA A 239 -12.07 0.88 2.18
C ALA A 239 -13.31 1.61 1.62
N LEU A 240 -13.49 1.59 0.29
CA LEU A 240 -14.67 2.16 -0.37
C LEU A 240 -15.95 1.44 0.04
N LYS A 241 -15.92 0.10 0.12
CA LYS A 241 -17.04 -0.69 0.62
C LYS A 241 -17.45 -0.29 2.03
N ALA A 242 -16.48 -0.06 2.93
CA ALA A 242 -16.76 0.39 4.28
C ALA A 242 -17.44 1.78 4.32
N ILE A 243 -17.08 2.68 3.39
CA ILE A 243 -17.77 3.96 3.22
C ILE A 243 -19.19 3.75 2.69
N GLY A 244 -19.39 2.89 1.70
CA GLY A 244 -20.73 2.51 1.22
C GLY A 244 -21.61 1.98 2.36
N ASP A 245 -21.06 1.14 3.24
CA ASP A 245 -21.76 0.64 4.43
C ASP A 245 -22.19 1.75 5.40
N GLN A 246 -21.41 2.84 5.49
CA GLN A 246 -21.76 4.02 6.28
C GLN A 246 -22.90 4.82 5.62
N LEU A 247 -22.73 5.16 4.33
CA LEU A 247 -23.71 5.93 3.54
C LEU A 247 -25.10 5.27 3.55
N ARG A 248 -25.13 3.94 3.51
CA ARG A 248 -26.35 3.12 3.59
C ARG A 248 -27.26 3.45 4.78
N THR A 249 -26.71 3.95 5.88
CA THR A 249 -27.44 4.21 7.13
C THR A 249 -27.43 5.68 7.54
N ASP A 250 -26.74 6.54 6.79
CA ASP A 250 -26.56 7.93 7.15
C ASP A 250 -27.79 8.76 6.78
N ALA A 251 -28.47 9.29 7.81
CA ALA A 251 -29.63 10.15 7.67
C ALA A 251 -29.31 11.55 7.14
N SER A 252 -28.04 11.93 7.05
CA SER A 252 -27.60 13.22 6.51
C SER A 252 -27.46 13.24 4.97
N THR A 253 -27.49 12.06 4.34
CA THR A 253 -27.45 11.92 2.87
C THR A 253 -28.73 12.44 2.20
N GLU A 254 -28.67 12.67 0.88
CA GLU A 254 -29.83 13.11 0.09
C GLU A 254 -31.01 12.12 0.12
N TYR A 255 -30.74 10.86 0.47
CA TYR A 255 -31.75 9.81 0.63
C TYR A 255 -32.23 9.63 2.08
N ASN A 256 -31.76 10.46 3.04
CA ASN A 256 -32.21 10.49 4.44
C ASN A 256 -32.22 9.09 5.10
N GLY A 257 -31.11 8.36 4.95
CA GLY A 257 -30.93 7.01 5.50
C GLY A 257 -31.69 5.91 4.75
N ALA A 258 -32.28 6.20 3.59
CA ALA A 258 -32.80 5.21 2.67
C ALA A 258 -31.75 4.79 1.64
N GLN A 259 -31.84 3.56 1.14
CA GLN A 259 -30.95 3.05 0.11
C GLN A 259 -31.47 3.45 -1.28
N PRO A 260 -30.69 4.20 -2.09
CA PRO A 260 -31.07 4.50 -3.46
C PRO A 260 -31.19 3.22 -4.29
N LYS A 261 -32.20 3.17 -5.15
CA LYS A 261 -32.42 2.05 -6.07
C LYS A 261 -31.64 2.25 -7.37
N VAL A 262 -30.77 1.30 -7.68
CA VAL A 262 -29.87 1.36 -8.84
C VAL A 262 -30.14 0.19 -9.77
N MET A 263 -30.03 0.42 -11.08
CA MET A 263 -30.12 -0.64 -12.08
C MET A 263 -29.25 -0.37 -13.31
N PHE A 264 -28.85 -1.45 -13.97
CA PHE A 264 -28.22 -1.42 -15.28
C PHE A 264 -29.22 -1.81 -16.36
N VAL A 265 -29.29 -1.01 -17.43
CA VAL A 265 -30.26 -1.21 -18.52
C VAL A 265 -29.60 -1.03 -19.87
N GLY A 266 -30.02 -1.79 -20.89
CA GLY A 266 -29.47 -1.68 -22.23
C GLY A 266 -30.46 -2.08 -23.32
N GLN A 267 -30.47 -1.35 -24.43
CA GLN A 267 -31.17 -1.76 -25.65
C GLN A 267 -30.31 -2.74 -26.45
N ARG A 268 -30.86 -3.91 -26.78
CA ARG A 268 -30.18 -5.01 -27.48
C ARG A 268 -30.98 -5.41 -28.71
N GLY A 269 -30.72 -4.72 -29.84
CA GLY A 269 -31.45 -4.95 -31.08
C GLY A 269 -32.93 -4.60 -30.94
N SER A 270 -33.82 -5.59 -30.99
CA SER A 270 -35.27 -5.41 -30.87
C SER A 270 -35.82 -5.61 -29.45
N SER A 271 -34.98 -5.60 -28.41
CA SER A 271 -35.40 -5.72 -27.02
C SER A 271 -34.71 -4.72 -26.10
N ASN A 272 -35.36 -4.37 -25.00
CA ASN A 272 -34.78 -3.63 -23.87
C ASN A 272 -34.50 -4.60 -22.73
N ALA A 273 -33.37 -4.46 -22.05
CA ALA A 273 -32.95 -5.39 -21.00
C ALA A 273 -32.56 -4.69 -19.70
N VAL A 274 -32.80 -5.35 -18.57
CA VAL A 274 -32.24 -5.03 -17.25
C VAL A 274 -31.23 -6.11 -16.90
N THR A 275 -29.98 -5.74 -16.63
CA THR A 275 -28.91 -6.70 -16.38
C THR A 275 -28.48 -6.68 -14.91
N ASN A 276 -28.51 -7.84 -14.25
CA ASN A 276 -28.20 -7.99 -12.83
C ASN A 276 -27.03 -8.95 -12.57
N ALA A 277 -26.03 -8.97 -13.45
CA ALA A 277 -24.82 -9.79 -13.27
C ALA A 277 -24.26 -9.65 -11.83
N VAL A 278 -23.69 -10.72 -11.28
CA VAL A 278 -23.35 -10.77 -9.84
C VAL A 278 -22.42 -9.62 -9.44
N TYR A 279 -21.36 -9.35 -10.21
CA TYR A 279 -20.44 -8.25 -9.92
C TYR A 279 -21.14 -6.87 -9.93
N LYS A 280 -22.12 -6.64 -10.80
CA LYS A 280 -22.86 -5.37 -10.87
C LYS A 280 -23.73 -5.16 -9.63
N THR A 281 -24.43 -6.21 -9.21
CA THR A 281 -25.28 -6.17 -8.02
C THR A 281 -24.46 -6.10 -6.73
N GLN A 282 -23.29 -6.75 -6.71
CA GLN A 282 -22.29 -6.59 -5.66
C GLN A 282 -21.80 -5.14 -5.59
N LEU A 283 -21.38 -4.53 -6.71
CA LEU A 283 -20.93 -3.12 -6.74
C LEU A 283 -22.03 -2.16 -6.24
N ILE A 284 -23.29 -2.35 -6.63
CA ILE A 284 -24.41 -1.55 -6.13
C ILE A 284 -24.53 -1.67 -4.61
N THR A 285 -24.45 -2.91 -4.09
CA THR A 285 -24.57 -3.18 -2.66
C THR A 285 -23.39 -2.61 -1.87
N ASP A 286 -22.17 -2.82 -2.37
CA ASP A 286 -20.93 -2.34 -1.77
C ASP A 286 -20.83 -0.81 -1.81
N ALA A 287 -21.50 -0.16 -2.77
CA ALA A 287 -21.65 1.30 -2.81
C ALA A 287 -22.67 1.85 -1.80
N GLY A 288 -23.32 0.99 -0.99
CA GLY A 288 -24.33 1.40 0.00
C GLY A 288 -25.75 1.52 -0.56
N ALA A 289 -26.00 1.10 -1.79
CA ALA A 289 -27.28 1.21 -2.47
C ALA A 289 -28.00 -0.15 -2.55
N GLN A 290 -29.22 -0.14 -3.11
CA GLN A 290 -30.00 -1.36 -3.35
C GLN A 290 -30.28 -1.57 -4.84
N VAL A 291 -30.29 -2.84 -5.26
CA VAL A 291 -30.65 -3.21 -6.63
C VAL A 291 -32.17 -3.09 -6.81
N VAL A 292 -32.62 -2.54 -7.94
CA VAL A 292 -34.06 -2.58 -8.29
C VAL A 292 -34.53 -4.03 -8.38
N PRO A 293 -35.54 -4.46 -7.60
CA PRO A 293 -36.01 -5.83 -7.62
C PRO A 293 -36.73 -6.12 -8.93
N LEU A 294 -36.34 -7.22 -9.60
CA LEU A 294 -37.08 -7.71 -10.75
C LEU A 294 -38.36 -8.43 -10.31
N PRO A 295 -39.42 -8.41 -11.13
CA PRO A 295 -40.62 -9.21 -10.88
C PRO A 295 -40.29 -10.70 -10.70
N THR A 296 -41.04 -11.40 -9.85
CA THR A 296 -40.83 -12.85 -9.63
C THR A 296 -41.23 -13.70 -10.84
N VAL A 297 -42.12 -13.18 -11.68
CA VAL A 297 -42.58 -13.79 -12.94
C VAL A 297 -42.40 -12.77 -14.05
N ALA A 298 -41.91 -13.22 -15.21
CA ALA A 298 -41.68 -12.36 -16.36
C ALA A 298 -43.01 -11.70 -16.78
N PRO A 299 -43.07 -10.35 -16.85
CA PRO A 299 -44.24 -9.65 -17.35
C PRO A 299 -44.56 -9.99 -18.81
N ALA A 300 -45.79 -9.68 -19.25
CA ALA A 300 -46.17 -9.89 -20.64
C ALA A 300 -45.24 -9.12 -21.60
N GLY A 301 -44.76 -9.81 -22.64
CA GLY A 301 -43.79 -9.25 -23.59
C GLY A 301 -42.34 -9.24 -23.09
N CYS A 302 -42.07 -9.84 -21.91
CA CYS A 302 -40.73 -10.00 -21.36
C CYS A 302 -40.40 -11.47 -21.08
N SER A 303 -39.11 -11.77 -20.98
CA SER A 303 -38.55 -13.07 -20.61
C SER A 303 -37.41 -12.91 -19.61
N PHE A 304 -37.20 -13.93 -18.78
CA PHE A 304 -36.01 -14.04 -17.94
C PHE A 304 -34.99 -14.99 -18.54
N THR A 305 -33.73 -14.62 -18.45
CA THR A 305 -32.60 -15.50 -18.73
C THR A 305 -31.73 -15.56 -17.48
N ASP A 306 -31.50 -16.76 -16.97
CA ASP A 306 -30.55 -16.98 -15.89
C ASP A 306 -29.16 -17.07 -16.52
N ASN A 307 -28.23 -16.28 -16.00
CA ASN A 307 -26.84 -16.26 -16.38
C ASN A 307 -26.09 -17.40 -15.67
N THR A 308 -24.92 -17.76 -16.18
CA THR A 308 -24.05 -18.80 -15.61
C THR A 308 -23.51 -18.44 -14.22
N ASP A 309 -23.48 -17.16 -13.86
CA ASP A 309 -23.12 -16.66 -12.54
C ASP A 309 -24.28 -16.73 -11.52
N GLY A 310 -25.45 -17.23 -11.93
CA GLY A 310 -26.65 -17.30 -11.09
C GLY A 310 -27.47 -16.01 -11.05
N ALA A 311 -27.03 -14.95 -11.74
CA ALA A 311 -27.82 -13.73 -11.91
C ALA A 311 -28.98 -13.95 -12.89
N ARG A 312 -29.97 -13.05 -12.84
CA ARG A 312 -31.12 -13.06 -13.75
C ARG A 312 -31.19 -11.77 -14.56
N MET A 313 -31.27 -11.89 -15.88
CA MET A 313 -31.53 -10.79 -16.80
C MET A 313 -33.00 -10.77 -17.19
N MET A 314 -33.63 -9.60 -17.21
CA MET A 314 -34.94 -9.39 -17.82
C MET A 314 -34.77 -8.80 -19.20
N SER A 315 -35.38 -9.39 -20.23
CA SER A 315 -35.41 -8.85 -21.59
C SER A 315 -36.86 -8.67 -22.03
N CYS A 316 -37.19 -7.52 -22.62
CA CYS A 316 -38.53 -7.14 -23.03
C CYS A 316 -38.54 -6.74 -24.50
N ASP A 317 -39.36 -7.43 -25.31
CA ASP A 317 -39.42 -7.21 -26.76
C ASP A 317 -40.03 -5.84 -27.09
N ILE A 318 -39.47 -5.13 -28.06
CA ILE A 318 -40.00 -3.84 -28.53
C ILE A 318 -41.03 -4.11 -29.64
N PRO A 319 -42.28 -3.59 -29.56
CA PRO A 319 -42.85 -2.78 -28.49
C PRO A 319 -43.66 -3.60 -27.45
N ALA A 320 -43.75 -4.92 -27.58
CA ALA A 320 -44.67 -5.76 -26.82
C ALA A 320 -44.46 -5.72 -25.30
N GLY A 321 -43.21 -5.63 -24.84
CA GLY A 321 -42.80 -5.57 -23.44
C GLY A 321 -42.45 -4.15 -22.94
N ASP A 322 -42.57 -3.12 -23.78
CA ASP A 322 -42.17 -1.75 -23.45
C ASP A 322 -42.85 -1.21 -22.18
N ALA A 323 -44.15 -1.51 -22.00
CA ALA A 323 -44.89 -1.04 -20.84
C ALA A 323 -44.36 -1.66 -19.54
N ALA A 324 -44.00 -2.94 -19.59
CA ALA A 324 -43.40 -3.64 -18.44
C ALA A 324 -41.98 -3.14 -18.16
N PHE A 325 -41.19 -2.92 -19.21
CA PHE A 325 -39.85 -2.34 -19.07
C PHE A 325 -39.90 -0.92 -18.47
N ARG A 326 -40.78 -0.05 -18.95
CA ARG A 326 -40.99 1.30 -18.41
C ARG A 326 -41.47 1.28 -16.95
N ALA A 327 -42.29 0.31 -16.56
CA ALA A 327 -42.71 0.15 -15.16
C ALA A 327 -41.53 -0.16 -14.24
N VAL A 328 -40.57 -0.97 -14.71
CA VAL A 328 -39.36 -1.31 -13.95
C VAL A 328 -38.36 -0.14 -13.92
N LEU A 329 -38.23 0.62 -15.02
CA LEU A 329 -37.45 1.87 -15.04
C LEU A 329 -37.95 2.91 -14.03
N ALA A 330 -39.27 2.96 -13.82
CA ALA A 330 -39.89 3.91 -12.91
C ALA A 330 -39.51 3.69 -11.43
N GLU A 331 -38.95 2.53 -11.09
CA GLU A 331 -38.50 2.22 -9.74
C GLU A 331 -37.08 2.71 -9.41
N ALA A 332 -36.28 3.07 -10.41
CA ALA A 332 -34.87 3.42 -10.21
C ALA A 332 -34.69 4.89 -9.81
N ASP A 333 -33.83 5.11 -8.82
CA ASP A 333 -33.30 6.43 -8.46
C ASP A 333 -32.10 6.81 -9.34
N VAL A 334 -31.30 5.80 -9.72
CA VAL A 334 -30.10 5.94 -10.56
C VAL A 334 -30.12 4.84 -11.62
N ILE A 335 -29.89 5.23 -12.87
CA ILE A 335 -29.90 4.29 -14.01
C ILE A 335 -28.55 4.35 -14.71
N ILE A 336 -27.94 3.18 -14.88
CA ILE A 336 -26.72 3.00 -15.67
C ILE A 336 -27.11 2.39 -17.02
N ASP A 337 -26.99 3.19 -18.08
CA ASP A 337 -27.32 2.83 -19.46
C ASP A 337 -26.11 2.19 -20.16
N GLU A 338 -26.26 0.91 -20.50
CA GLU A 338 -25.31 0.11 -21.28
C GLU A 338 -25.72 -0.01 -22.76
N SER A 339 -26.65 0.83 -23.24
CA SER A 339 -27.11 0.80 -24.63
C SER A 339 -25.98 1.08 -25.62
N SER A 340 -25.63 -0.01 -26.33
CA SER A 340 -24.70 -0.19 -27.45
C SER A 340 -23.50 0.76 -27.52
N LEU A 341 -22.40 0.27 -26.96
CA LEU A 341 -21.02 0.65 -27.29
C LEU A 341 -20.42 -0.19 -28.44
N TRP A 342 -21.19 -1.14 -28.98
CA TRP A 342 -20.70 -2.13 -29.94
C TRP A 342 -21.79 -2.57 -30.93
N PRO A 343 -21.47 -2.86 -32.21
CA PRO A 343 -20.18 -2.66 -32.89
C PRO A 343 -19.98 -1.24 -33.48
N ASP A 344 -21.05 -0.45 -33.57
CA ASP A 344 -21.03 0.88 -34.17
C ASP A 344 -21.20 1.94 -33.06
N TYR A 345 -20.07 2.45 -32.56
CA TYR A 345 -20.06 3.57 -31.62
C TYR A 345 -20.48 4.85 -32.36
N ASP A 346 -21.76 5.24 -32.20
CA ASP A 346 -22.30 6.48 -32.75
C ASP A 346 -22.72 7.41 -31.60
N PRO A 347 -21.83 8.31 -31.15
CA PRO A 347 -22.13 9.24 -30.08
C PRO A 347 -23.23 10.25 -30.46
N ALA A 348 -23.68 10.33 -31.71
CA ALA A 348 -24.84 11.13 -32.13
C ALA A 348 -26.17 10.35 -32.03
N LYS A 349 -26.16 9.03 -32.22
CA LYS A 349 -27.32 8.14 -32.09
C LYS A 349 -27.74 7.88 -30.64
N TYR A 350 -26.79 7.93 -29.70
CA TYR A 350 -27.03 7.60 -28.28
C TYR A 350 -27.23 8.81 -27.36
N ARG A 351 -27.46 10.01 -27.91
CA ARG A 351 -27.53 11.28 -27.15
C ARG A 351 -28.77 11.47 -26.27
N GLY A 352 -29.64 10.49 -26.14
CA GLY A 352 -30.84 10.65 -25.32
C GLY A 352 -31.41 9.33 -24.82
N PHE A 353 -31.14 9.02 -23.56
CA PHE A 353 -31.82 7.93 -22.82
C PHE A 353 -33.35 7.97 -23.02
N ALA A 354 -33.95 9.17 -22.92
CA ALA A 354 -35.38 9.38 -23.13
C ALA A 354 -35.85 9.01 -24.56
N THR A 355 -34.99 9.22 -25.56
CA THR A 355 -35.27 8.86 -26.97
C THR A 355 -35.13 7.37 -27.20
N ILE A 356 -34.06 6.74 -26.68
CA ILE A 356 -33.80 5.30 -26.81
C ILE A 356 -34.95 4.49 -26.23
N TYR A 357 -35.41 4.88 -25.04
CA TYR A 357 -36.44 4.15 -24.31
C TYR A 357 -37.83 4.75 -24.42
N ASN A 358 -38.02 5.82 -25.21
CA ASN A 358 -39.29 6.53 -25.40
C ASN A 358 -40.03 6.78 -24.06
N VAL A 359 -39.33 7.44 -23.14
CA VAL A 359 -39.81 7.77 -21.78
C VAL A 359 -39.79 9.27 -21.54
N THR A 360 -40.66 9.74 -20.65
CA THR A 360 -40.70 11.14 -20.18
C THR A 360 -40.23 11.25 -18.72
N THR A 361 -39.96 12.48 -18.28
CA THR A 361 -39.60 12.78 -16.87
C THR A 361 -40.69 12.34 -15.89
N ASP A 362 -41.96 12.39 -16.29
CA ASP A 362 -43.09 11.95 -15.44
C ASP A 362 -43.16 10.43 -15.28
N GLN A 363 -42.48 9.67 -16.14
CA GLN A 363 -42.50 8.20 -16.14
C GLN A 363 -41.28 7.60 -15.44
N VAL A 364 -40.14 8.29 -15.45
CA VAL A 364 -38.88 7.80 -14.89
C VAL A 364 -38.30 8.89 -13.96
N PRO A 365 -38.42 8.72 -12.63
CA PRO A 365 -37.97 9.71 -11.65
C PRO A 365 -36.49 10.11 -11.80
N ALA A 366 -35.61 9.17 -12.16
CA ALA A 366 -34.20 9.45 -12.43
C ALA A 366 -33.98 10.49 -13.55
N LEU A 367 -34.90 10.59 -14.53
CA LEU A 367 -34.87 11.63 -15.58
C LEU A 367 -35.34 12.99 -15.09
N ALA A 368 -36.18 13.04 -14.05
CA ALA A 368 -36.73 14.27 -13.51
C ALA A 368 -35.76 14.99 -12.55
N ARG A 369 -34.71 14.32 -12.09
CA ARG A 369 -33.65 14.93 -11.27
C ARG A 369 -32.89 16.00 -12.07
N ASN A 370 -32.32 16.97 -11.35
CA ASN A 370 -31.53 18.04 -11.93
C ASN A 370 -30.15 18.13 -11.27
N PRO A 371 -29.08 17.61 -11.91
CA PRO A 371 -29.09 16.95 -13.23
C PRO A 371 -29.73 15.54 -13.19
N PRO A 372 -30.19 14.98 -14.33
CA PRO A 372 -30.70 13.62 -14.39
C PRO A 372 -29.70 12.57 -13.90
N ASN A 373 -30.13 11.64 -13.05
CA ASN A 373 -29.30 10.54 -12.53
C ASN A 373 -29.26 9.36 -13.53
N ILE A 374 -28.90 9.68 -14.77
CA ILE A 374 -28.69 8.71 -15.84
C ILE A 374 -27.21 8.76 -16.23
N PHE A 375 -26.54 7.62 -16.14
CA PHE A 375 -25.12 7.48 -16.43
C PHE A 375 -24.90 6.46 -17.52
N ARG A 376 -23.76 6.53 -18.20
CA ARG A 376 -23.33 5.55 -19.20
C ARG A 376 -21.94 5.01 -18.91
N LEU A 377 -21.65 3.84 -19.49
CA LEU A 377 -20.40 3.09 -19.28
C LEU A 377 -19.22 3.57 -20.15
N ASP A 378 -19.47 4.48 -21.09
CA ASP A 378 -18.45 5.10 -21.95
C ASP A 378 -17.86 6.37 -21.32
N GLY A 379 -17.60 6.36 -20.01
CA GLY A 379 -17.00 7.50 -19.30
C GLY A 379 -15.60 7.84 -19.82
N GLN A 380 -14.85 6.82 -20.20
CA GLN A 380 -13.58 6.95 -20.88
C GLN A 380 -13.54 6.01 -22.09
N VAL A 381 -13.16 6.59 -23.23
CA VAL A 381 -13.09 5.91 -24.53
C VAL A 381 -11.84 6.30 -25.28
N SER A 382 -11.38 5.46 -26.19
CA SER A 382 -10.27 5.83 -27.08
C SER A 382 -10.70 6.91 -28.08
N ASP A 383 -9.74 7.55 -28.76
CA ASP A 383 -10.06 8.18 -30.03
C ASP A 383 -10.44 7.11 -31.09
N ALA A 384 -11.07 7.56 -32.18
CA ALA A 384 -11.47 6.66 -33.23
C ALA A 384 -10.22 6.09 -33.92
N PHE A 385 -10.14 4.76 -34.01
CA PHE A 385 -9.12 4.07 -34.80
C PHE A 385 -9.15 4.57 -36.25
N GLY A 386 -8.09 4.32 -37.02
CA GLY A 386 -7.93 4.80 -38.41
C GLY A 386 -9.06 4.43 -39.40
N ASP A 387 -10.04 3.61 -38.99
CA ASP A 387 -11.27 3.32 -39.74
C ASP A 387 -12.41 4.33 -39.52
N GLY A 388 -12.25 5.25 -38.56
CA GLY A 388 -13.19 6.32 -38.22
C GLY A 388 -14.41 5.90 -37.39
N ASN A 389 -14.54 4.62 -37.01
CA ASN A 389 -15.74 4.08 -36.34
C ASN A 389 -15.43 3.21 -35.10
N SER A 390 -14.25 2.59 -35.03
CA SER A 390 -13.88 1.73 -33.89
C SER A 390 -13.34 2.56 -32.74
N VAL A 391 -13.90 2.36 -31.55
CA VAL A 391 -13.53 3.07 -30.32
C VAL A 391 -13.43 2.05 -29.17
N GLY A 392 -12.31 2.07 -28.46
CA GLY A 392 -12.11 1.34 -27.22
C GLY A 392 -12.85 1.98 -26.05
N SER A 393 -13.25 1.17 -25.08
CA SER A 393 -13.93 1.65 -23.88
C SER A 393 -13.27 1.08 -22.65
N SER A 394 -12.89 1.97 -21.72
CA SER A 394 -12.24 1.63 -20.46
C SER A 394 -13.07 0.67 -19.60
N TRP A 395 -14.38 0.62 -19.84
CA TRP A 395 -15.28 -0.36 -19.21
C TRP A 395 -14.97 -1.81 -19.60
N PHE A 396 -14.52 -2.07 -20.82
CA PHE A 396 -14.32 -3.44 -21.32
C PHE A 396 -12.88 -3.92 -21.24
N ASP A 397 -11.90 -3.04 -21.17
CA ASP A 397 -10.48 -3.39 -21.19
C ASP A 397 -9.72 -3.09 -19.88
N ILE A 398 -10.11 -2.06 -19.10
CA ILE A 398 -9.38 -1.67 -17.85
C ILE A 398 -10.20 -1.99 -16.59
N GLN A 399 -11.51 -1.71 -16.60
CA GLN A 399 -12.41 -1.83 -15.44
C GLN A 399 -12.26 -3.14 -14.65
N GLN A 400 -12.05 -4.25 -15.34
CA GLN A 400 -12.01 -5.58 -14.74
C GLN A 400 -10.79 -5.81 -13.84
N SER A 401 -9.69 -5.08 -14.05
CA SER A 401 -8.51 -5.08 -13.18
C SER A 401 -8.57 -4.05 -12.07
N GLU A 402 -9.47 -3.06 -12.18
CA GLU A 402 -9.56 -1.91 -11.27
C GLU A 402 -10.99 -1.75 -10.67
N PRO A 403 -11.53 -2.76 -9.97
CA PRO A 403 -12.87 -2.72 -9.40
C PRO A 403 -13.06 -1.60 -8.35
N GLN A 404 -11.99 -1.18 -7.66
CA GLN A 404 -12.00 -0.08 -6.70
C GLN A 404 -12.34 1.26 -7.38
N GLN A 405 -11.79 1.50 -8.56
CA GLN A 405 -12.08 2.69 -9.37
C GLN A 405 -13.55 2.68 -9.85
N THR A 406 -14.06 1.49 -10.20
CA THR A 406 -15.47 1.31 -10.59
C THR A 406 -16.42 1.57 -9.43
N LEU A 407 -16.10 1.03 -8.25
CA LEU A 407 -16.89 1.21 -7.04
C LEU A 407 -16.97 2.69 -6.66
N ALA A 408 -15.83 3.40 -6.69
CA ALA A 408 -15.80 4.83 -6.46
C ALA A 408 -16.65 5.63 -7.45
N GLY A 409 -16.48 5.40 -8.76
CA GLY A 409 -17.28 6.10 -9.78
C GLY A 409 -18.78 5.79 -9.65
N LEU A 410 -19.14 4.59 -9.22
CA LEU A 410 -20.52 4.22 -8.92
C LEU A 410 -21.04 4.94 -7.66
N MET A 411 -20.24 5.03 -6.60
CA MET A 411 -20.60 5.80 -5.41
C MET A 411 -20.79 7.28 -5.73
N GLU A 412 -19.95 7.88 -6.57
CA GLU A 412 -20.14 9.26 -7.07
C GLU A 412 -21.42 9.40 -7.89
N ALA A 413 -21.73 8.41 -8.73
CA ALA A 413 -22.97 8.41 -9.51
C ALA A 413 -24.23 8.29 -8.63
N ILE A 414 -24.13 7.59 -7.51
CA ILE A 414 -25.26 7.31 -6.61
C ILE A 414 -25.49 8.44 -5.60
N TRP A 415 -24.42 8.88 -4.95
CA TRP A 415 -24.47 9.77 -3.79
C TRP A 415 -24.13 11.23 -4.15
N ASP A 416 -23.63 11.47 -5.37
CA ASP A 416 -23.38 12.78 -5.98
C ASP A 416 -22.65 13.78 -5.06
N ARG A 417 -23.39 14.51 -4.23
CA ARG A 417 -22.84 15.54 -3.33
C ARG A 417 -22.33 14.98 -2.01
N ASP A 418 -22.78 13.78 -1.63
CA ASP A 418 -22.48 13.16 -0.33
C ASP A 418 -21.23 12.28 -0.40
N PHE A 419 -20.67 12.06 -1.60
CA PHE A 419 -19.44 11.31 -1.79
C PHE A 419 -18.64 11.86 -2.97
N THR A 420 -17.34 12.08 -2.75
CA THR A 420 -16.37 12.40 -3.80
C THR A 420 -15.16 11.50 -3.64
N SER A 421 -14.68 10.92 -4.73
CA SER A 421 -13.50 10.06 -4.69
C SER A 421 -12.24 10.78 -5.16
N THR A 422 -11.09 10.29 -4.69
CA THR A 422 -9.78 10.64 -5.24
C THR A 422 -9.34 9.69 -6.36
N CYS A 423 -10.14 8.64 -6.64
CA CYS A 423 -9.94 7.71 -7.75
C CYS A 423 -9.98 8.46 -9.09
N GLY A 424 -8.97 8.23 -9.94
CA GLY A 424 -8.76 9.02 -11.17
C GLY A 424 -9.48 8.52 -12.42
N GLN A 425 -9.93 7.25 -12.47
CA GLN A 425 -10.52 6.67 -13.68
C GLN A 425 -12.04 6.90 -13.73
N LYS A 426 -12.50 7.48 -14.83
CA LYS A 426 -13.92 7.74 -15.08
C LYS A 426 -14.52 6.69 -15.98
N TYR A 427 -15.09 5.64 -15.38
CA TYR A 427 -15.85 4.63 -16.11
C TYR A 427 -17.30 5.06 -16.41
N LEU A 428 -17.84 5.92 -15.55
CA LEU A 428 -19.20 6.43 -15.66
C LEU A 428 -19.18 7.92 -16.01
N TRP A 429 -20.06 8.34 -16.90
CA TRP A 429 -20.36 9.76 -17.10
C TRP A 429 -21.86 9.99 -17.20
N ARG A 430 -22.29 11.19 -16.83
CA ARG A 430 -23.71 11.55 -16.75
C ARG A 430 -24.22 12.00 -18.12
N VAL A 431 -25.32 11.42 -18.60
CA VAL A 431 -25.87 11.67 -19.96
C VAL A 431 -26.20 13.16 -20.21
N SER A 432 -26.51 13.91 -19.15
CA SER A 432 -26.80 15.34 -19.25
C SER A 432 -25.57 16.22 -19.46
N ASP A 433 -24.36 15.70 -19.26
CA ASP A 433 -23.10 16.40 -19.45
C ASP A 433 -22.37 15.88 -20.69
N LEU A 434 -22.81 16.34 -21.87
CA LEU A 434 -22.31 15.88 -23.17
C LEU A 434 -20.80 16.14 -23.41
N ASN A 435 -20.11 16.85 -22.52
CA ASN A 435 -18.68 17.10 -22.57
C ASN A 435 -17.89 16.31 -21.51
N ALA A 436 -18.56 15.52 -20.65
CA ALA A 436 -17.92 14.78 -19.56
C ALA A 436 -17.29 13.45 -19.97
N GLN A 437 -17.56 12.96 -21.18
CA GLN A 437 -16.86 11.79 -21.71
C GLN A 437 -15.39 12.12 -21.94
N ASN A 438 -14.51 11.33 -21.34
CA ASN A 438 -13.07 11.41 -21.53
C ASN A 438 -12.68 10.64 -22.80
N VAL A 439 -12.16 11.33 -23.81
CA VAL A 439 -11.63 10.71 -25.02
C VAL A 439 -10.12 10.74 -24.94
N VAL A 440 -9.49 9.58 -24.94
CA VAL A 440 -8.03 9.43 -24.80
C VAL A 440 -7.41 8.79 -26.03
N GLY A 441 -6.36 9.38 -26.56
CA GLY A 441 -5.60 8.83 -27.68
C GLY A 441 -4.17 8.45 -27.27
N HIS A 442 -3.40 7.94 -28.23
CA HIS A 442 -1.97 7.71 -28.04
C HIS A 442 -1.20 8.97 -27.62
N GLN A 443 -1.69 10.17 -27.97
CA GLN A 443 -1.14 11.46 -27.53
C GLN A 443 -1.20 11.71 -26.02
N ASP A 444 -2.12 11.03 -25.32
CA ASP A 444 -2.28 11.16 -23.87
C ASP A 444 -1.33 10.22 -23.12
N CYS A 445 -0.57 9.38 -23.82
CA CYS A 445 0.55 8.66 -23.22
C CYS A 445 1.71 9.63 -22.94
N PRO A 446 2.26 9.67 -21.72
CA PRO A 446 3.40 10.54 -21.40
C PRO A 446 4.69 10.30 -22.22
N LEU A 447 4.74 9.20 -22.97
CA LEU A 447 5.86 8.85 -23.85
C LEU A 447 5.67 9.35 -25.29
N TYR A 448 4.52 9.97 -25.58
CA TYR A 448 4.23 10.56 -26.88
C TYR A 448 4.91 11.92 -27.06
N SER A 449 5.35 12.18 -28.30
CA SER A 449 5.89 13.45 -28.76
C SER A 449 5.28 13.80 -30.12
N ALA A 450 4.63 14.96 -30.19
CA ALA A 450 4.07 15.51 -31.43
C ALA A 450 5.14 15.78 -32.52
N GLN A 451 6.42 15.84 -32.15
CA GLN A 451 7.56 16.00 -33.06
C GLN A 451 8.08 14.66 -33.61
N GLY A 452 7.42 13.54 -33.30
CA GLY A 452 7.83 12.20 -33.70
C GLY A 452 9.01 11.63 -32.90
N GLN A 453 9.32 12.21 -31.74
CA GLN A 453 10.37 11.75 -30.83
C GLN A 453 9.77 10.89 -29.68
N ASN A 454 8.86 9.98 -30.01
CA ASN A 454 8.23 9.10 -29.01
C ASN A 454 9.29 8.24 -28.33
N ASP A 455 9.19 8.06 -27.01
CA ASP A 455 10.07 7.16 -26.26
C ASP A 455 9.54 5.72 -26.30
N CYS A 456 9.61 5.14 -27.50
CA CYS A 456 9.12 3.79 -27.76
C CYS A 456 9.86 2.72 -26.95
N GLN A 457 11.13 2.95 -26.62
CA GLN A 457 11.90 2.00 -25.83
C GLN A 457 11.36 1.92 -24.40
N SER A 458 11.06 3.07 -23.78
CA SER A 458 10.50 3.10 -22.42
C SER A 458 9.03 2.65 -22.37
N LEU A 459 8.33 2.56 -23.51
CA LEU A 459 6.94 2.07 -23.56
C LEU A 459 6.82 0.61 -23.10
N HIS A 460 7.83 -0.18 -23.45
CA HIS A 460 7.94 -1.60 -23.11
C HIS A 460 8.34 -1.85 -21.65
N ASP A 461 9.01 -0.89 -21.02
CA ASP A 461 9.45 -0.95 -19.62
C ASP A 461 8.48 -0.21 -18.68
N ARG A 462 7.41 0.38 -19.23
CA ARG A 462 6.44 1.17 -18.45
C ARG A 462 5.55 0.23 -17.63
N LEU A 463 5.60 0.42 -16.32
CA LEU A 463 4.64 -0.15 -15.40
C LEU A 463 3.38 0.72 -15.37
N HIS A 464 2.22 0.16 -15.70
CA HIS A 464 0.96 0.81 -15.32
C HIS A 464 0.76 0.61 -13.81
N THR A 465 0.72 1.70 -13.07
CA THR A 465 0.37 1.68 -11.66
C THR A 465 -1.11 2.00 -11.56
N PRO A 466 -1.96 1.09 -11.02
CA PRO A 466 -3.35 1.42 -10.76
C PRO A 466 -3.38 2.71 -9.95
N PRO A 467 -4.20 3.71 -10.32
CA PRO A 467 -4.35 4.88 -9.49
C PRO A 467 -4.88 4.43 -8.12
N MET A 468 -4.20 4.86 -7.05
CA MET A 468 -4.63 4.55 -5.68
C MET A 468 -5.91 5.34 -5.38
N CYS A 469 -6.84 4.69 -4.70
CA CYS A 469 -8.08 5.29 -4.25
C CYS A 469 -7.95 5.64 -2.77
N SER A 470 -7.70 6.90 -2.42
CA SER A 470 -7.83 7.34 -1.02
C SER A 470 -9.32 7.39 -0.66
N PRO A 471 -9.74 6.83 0.49
CA PRO A 471 -11.11 6.95 0.97
C PRO A 471 -11.51 8.44 1.03
N GLY A 472 -12.51 8.82 0.23
CA GLY A 472 -13.02 10.17 0.17
C GLY A 472 -13.77 10.57 1.45
N ASN A 473 -13.68 11.84 1.83
CA ASN A 473 -14.51 12.40 2.90
C ASN A 473 -15.97 12.55 2.42
N VAL A 474 -16.92 12.12 3.24
CA VAL A 474 -18.35 12.43 3.10
C VAL A 474 -18.52 13.94 3.34
N PHE A 475 -18.76 14.75 2.29
CA PHE A 475 -18.82 16.21 2.42
C PHE A 475 -20.25 16.75 2.51
N GLN A 476 -20.47 17.61 3.50
CA GLN A 476 -21.66 18.42 3.69
C GLN A 476 -21.83 19.47 2.57
N THR A 477 -23.00 19.44 1.91
CA THR A 477 -23.75 20.52 1.25
C THR A 477 -22.96 21.68 0.59
N MET A 478 -22.75 21.62 -0.74
CA MET A 478 -22.21 22.75 -1.53
C MET A 478 -23.23 23.88 -1.79
N THR A 479 -22.72 25.09 -2.05
CA THR A 479 -23.39 26.12 -2.87
C THR A 479 -22.50 26.45 -4.07
N THR A 480 -23.08 26.46 -5.26
CA THR A 480 -22.43 26.46 -6.58
C THR A 480 -22.07 27.86 -7.09
N THR A 481 -20.89 28.04 -7.72
CA THR A 481 -20.69 28.95 -8.88
C THR A 481 -19.49 28.51 -9.73
N THR A 482 -19.58 28.68 -11.04
CA THR A 482 -18.82 28.02 -12.11
C THR A 482 -17.83 28.94 -12.88
N VAL A 483 -16.87 28.30 -13.56
CA VAL A 483 -15.97 28.72 -14.69
C VAL A 483 -14.80 29.68 -14.32
N GLN A 484 -13.55 29.60 -14.82
CA GLN A 484 -13.00 29.05 -16.07
C GLN A 484 -11.46 28.90 -15.99
N SER A 485 -10.92 27.84 -16.60
CA SER A 485 -9.49 27.49 -16.66
C SER A 485 -8.68 28.34 -17.64
N GLN A 486 -7.36 28.44 -17.41
CA GLN A 486 -6.36 28.55 -18.47
C GLN A 486 -5.05 27.87 -18.05
N GLU A 487 -4.66 26.87 -18.84
CA GLU A 487 -3.40 26.13 -18.79
C GLU A 487 -2.20 27.00 -19.17
N ALA A 488 -1.02 26.66 -18.63
CA ALA A 488 0.23 26.78 -19.36
C ALA A 488 1.26 25.75 -18.84
N SER A 489 1.72 24.95 -19.79
CA SER A 489 2.66 23.84 -19.70
C SER A 489 4.12 24.27 -19.89
N ALA A 490 5.01 23.27 -19.71
CA ALA A 490 6.37 23.14 -20.26
C ALA A 490 7.53 23.86 -19.50
N ALA A 491 8.75 23.33 -19.39
CA ALA A 491 9.35 22.04 -19.74
C ALA A 491 10.85 22.03 -19.34
N CYS A 492 11.40 20.81 -19.21
CA CYS A 492 12.73 20.33 -19.64
C CYS A 492 14.05 20.74 -18.97
N GLY A 493 14.87 19.70 -18.75
CA GLY A 493 16.35 19.73 -18.76
C GLY A 493 16.94 18.58 -17.93
N ALA A 494 16.93 17.33 -18.37
CA ALA A 494 17.90 16.66 -19.25
C ALA A 494 19.37 16.63 -18.77
N GLY A 495 19.91 15.42 -18.58
CA GLY A 495 21.27 15.09 -19.00
C GLY A 495 22.15 14.32 -18.00
N GLY A 496 22.63 13.13 -18.40
CA GLY A 496 23.89 12.57 -17.91
C GLY A 496 23.95 11.05 -17.78
N ALA A 497 24.55 10.39 -18.76
CA ALA A 497 24.61 8.93 -18.93
C ALA A 497 26.00 8.33 -18.64
N LEU A 498 26.07 6.98 -18.69
CA LEU A 498 27.22 6.10 -19.02
C LEU A 498 28.25 5.87 -17.89
N ALA A 499 28.94 4.73 -17.72
CA ALA A 499 29.10 3.42 -18.39
C ALA A 499 30.11 2.62 -17.51
N LEU A 500 29.93 1.33 -17.16
CA LEU A 500 30.22 0.09 -17.93
C LEU A 500 31.61 -0.55 -17.64
N ALA A 501 31.61 -1.89 -17.70
CA ALA A 501 32.72 -2.88 -17.80
C ALA A 501 33.22 -3.50 -16.48
N ALA A 502 33.05 -4.80 -16.15
CA ALA A 502 33.23 -6.09 -16.86
C ALA A 502 34.65 -6.68 -16.76
N LEU A 503 34.75 -7.99 -16.40
CA LEU A 503 35.71 -9.04 -16.81
C LEU A 503 35.64 -10.21 -15.78
N VAL A 504 34.96 -11.35 -16.01
CA VAL A 504 35.24 -12.53 -16.87
C VAL A 504 36.41 -13.43 -16.38
N PHE A 505 36.14 -14.65 -15.89
CA PHE A 505 36.45 -15.96 -16.52
C PHE A 505 36.29 -17.14 -15.53
N ALA A 506 35.66 -18.21 -16.02
CA ALA A 506 35.36 -19.51 -15.41
C ALA A 506 36.57 -20.48 -15.51
N PRO A 507 36.43 -21.83 -15.64
CA PRO A 507 35.49 -22.84 -15.10
C PRO A 507 36.24 -24.07 -14.49
N PHE A 508 35.55 -25.09 -13.96
CA PHE A 508 35.58 -26.51 -14.42
C PHE A 508 35.00 -27.56 -13.42
N TRP A 509 33.89 -28.22 -13.82
CA TRP A 509 33.55 -29.67 -13.79
C TRP A 509 33.81 -30.47 -12.48
N GLY A 510 32.81 -30.98 -11.74
CA GLY A 510 31.94 -32.15 -12.02
C GLY A 510 32.61 -33.49 -11.62
N PRO A 511 31.95 -34.64 -11.29
CA PRO A 511 30.49 -34.94 -11.24
C PRO A 511 29.99 -35.84 -10.04
N TYR A 512 28.67 -35.79 -9.79
CA TYR A 512 27.66 -36.88 -9.55
C TYR A 512 27.77 -38.07 -8.53
N PHE A 513 26.58 -38.35 -7.95
CA PHE A 513 25.99 -39.59 -7.33
C PHE A 513 26.52 -40.09 -5.97
N GLN A 514 25.76 -40.78 -5.10
CA GLN A 514 24.37 -40.74 -4.59
C GLN A 514 24.32 -41.78 -3.44
N PHE A 515 23.54 -41.47 -2.40
CA PHE A 515 22.77 -42.34 -1.48
C PHE A 515 23.39 -43.36 -0.49
N HIS A 516 22.85 -43.21 0.73
CA HIS A 516 22.56 -44.17 1.82
C HIS A 516 23.60 -44.51 2.90
N GLN A 517 23.33 -43.90 4.06
CA GLN A 517 23.50 -44.37 5.45
C GLN A 517 23.15 -45.87 5.63
N PRO A 518 23.62 -46.58 6.69
CA PRO A 518 23.82 -46.06 8.05
C PRO A 518 25.04 -46.61 8.83
N ALA A 519 25.53 -45.83 9.80
CA ALA A 519 26.11 -46.32 11.06
C ALA A 519 26.64 -45.12 11.86
N MET A 520 25.74 -44.39 12.52
CA MET A 520 26.12 -43.66 13.72
C MET A 520 26.60 -44.70 14.74
N PHE A 521 27.75 -44.43 15.38
CA PHE A 521 28.35 -45.04 16.59
C PHE A 521 29.86 -45.32 16.49
N ALA A 522 30.49 -45.20 15.31
CA ALA A 522 31.95 -45.32 15.18
C ALA A 522 32.72 -43.98 15.04
N ARG A 523 32.02 -42.83 14.90
CA ARG A 523 32.66 -41.53 14.61
C ARG A 523 33.27 -40.80 15.83
N ALA A 524 32.78 -41.08 17.04
CA ALA A 524 33.23 -40.35 18.23
C ALA A 524 34.68 -40.72 18.66
N ALA A 525 35.14 -41.93 18.37
CA ALA A 525 36.48 -42.37 18.75
C ALA A 525 37.58 -41.97 17.74
N LEU A 526 37.24 -41.77 16.46
CA LEU A 526 38.20 -41.35 15.43
C LEU A 526 38.42 -39.82 15.40
N LEU A 527 37.42 -39.03 15.85
CA LEU A 527 37.52 -37.56 15.93
C LEU A 527 38.54 -37.06 16.96
N MET A 528 38.76 -37.80 18.05
CA MET A 528 39.81 -37.44 19.03
C MET A 528 41.23 -37.79 18.58
N ALA A 529 41.40 -38.65 17.57
CA ALA A 529 42.71 -39.07 17.08
C ALA A 529 43.25 -38.26 15.89
N LEU A 530 42.43 -37.39 15.28
CA LEU A 530 42.79 -36.64 14.05
C LEU A 530 43.02 -35.13 14.24
N GLY A 531 42.95 -34.60 15.46
CA GLY A 531 43.23 -33.18 15.70
C GLY A 531 42.32 -32.20 14.94
N LEU A 532 41.15 -32.64 14.49
CA LEU A 532 40.16 -31.77 13.86
C LEU A 532 39.49 -30.94 14.97
N LYS A 533 39.74 -29.64 14.94
CA LYS A 533 39.04 -28.64 15.76
C LYS A 533 37.52 -28.78 15.56
N PRO A 534 36.70 -28.57 16.61
CA PRO A 534 35.25 -28.56 16.46
C PRO A 534 34.85 -27.53 15.39
N ALA A 535 33.91 -27.90 14.53
CA ALA A 535 33.36 -27.01 13.52
C ALA A 535 32.81 -25.75 14.21
N ALA A 536 33.19 -24.58 13.70
CA ALA A 536 32.52 -23.32 14.01
C ALA A 536 31.02 -23.48 13.74
N GLY A 537 30.16 -22.95 14.61
CA GLY A 537 28.73 -23.18 14.57
C GLY A 537 28.13 -22.80 13.21
N ASP A 538 27.25 -23.66 12.70
CA ASP A 538 26.53 -23.39 11.46
C ASP A 538 25.72 -22.09 11.60
N CYS A 539 25.89 -21.17 10.65
CA CYS A 539 25.07 -19.97 10.53
C CYS A 539 23.58 -20.33 10.41
N PRO A 540 22.64 -19.51 10.91
CA PRO A 540 21.23 -19.76 10.65
C PRO A 540 20.98 -19.72 9.13
N SER A 541 20.14 -20.63 8.63
CA SER A 541 19.86 -20.74 7.19
C SER A 541 19.21 -19.49 6.60
N TRP A 542 18.53 -18.71 7.44
CA TRP A 542 17.91 -17.43 7.09
C TRP A 542 18.88 -16.24 7.22
N GLY A 543 20.05 -16.44 7.82
CA GLY A 543 21.00 -15.38 8.12
C GLY A 543 21.76 -14.89 6.89
N LYS A 544 21.84 -13.57 6.71
CA LYS A 544 22.63 -12.96 5.64
C LYS A 544 24.14 -13.05 5.91
N PRO A 545 24.97 -13.22 4.86
CA PRO A 545 26.42 -13.18 5.00
C PRO A 545 26.89 -11.76 5.37
N PHE A 546 28.12 -11.66 5.84
CA PHE A 546 28.74 -10.37 6.13
C PHE A 546 28.76 -9.50 4.85
N PRO A 547 28.44 -8.20 4.95
CA PRO A 547 28.38 -7.33 3.78
C PRO A 547 29.72 -7.29 3.02
N SER A 548 29.68 -7.56 1.72
CA SER A 548 30.86 -7.51 0.85
C SER A 548 31.15 -6.09 0.34
N ASN A 549 30.16 -5.21 0.34
CA ASN A 549 30.29 -3.80 0.00
C ASN A 549 30.02 -2.95 1.25
N LEU A 550 31.09 -2.39 1.82
CA LEU A 550 31.03 -1.57 3.02
C LEU A 550 30.76 -0.08 2.72
N ALA A 551 30.75 0.31 1.45
CA ALA A 551 30.65 1.72 1.07
C ALA A 551 29.29 2.30 1.47
N GLY A 552 29.31 3.25 2.42
CA GLY A 552 28.12 3.96 2.87
C GLY A 552 27.35 3.26 3.99
N LEU A 553 27.73 2.04 4.40
CA LEU A 553 27.10 1.33 5.53
C LEU A 553 27.51 1.92 6.89
N ASP A 554 28.60 2.68 6.94
CA ASP A 554 29.10 3.41 8.10
C ASP A 554 28.39 4.77 8.32
N LYS A 555 27.46 5.15 7.43
CA LYS A 555 26.76 6.44 7.50
C LYS A 555 25.61 6.42 8.50
N ILE A 556 25.93 6.70 9.76
CA ILE A 556 24.95 7.10 10.78
C ILE A 556 24.87 8.63 10.74
N SER A 557 23.75 9.17 10.27
CA SER A 557 23.63 10.62 9.97
C SER A 557 22.79 11.39 10.98
N PHE A 558 21.95 10.69 11.75
CA PHE A 558 20.97 11.25 12.67
C PHE A 558 21.09 10.67 14.08
N ALA A 559 21.33 9.37 14.24
CA ALA A 559 21.50 8.76 15.55
C ALA A 559 22.78 9.28 16.22
N ASN A 560 22.69 9.65 17.51
CA ASN A 560 23.78 10.36 18.20
C ASN A 560 24.47 9.51 19.26
N LEU A 561 23.98 8.30 19.48
CA LEU A 561 24.31 7.48 20.64
C LEU A 561 25.27 6.34 20.32
N TYR A 562 25.52 6.05 19.05
CA TYR A 562 26.45 5.01 18.63
C TYR A 562 27.11 5.36 17.30
N ASP A 563 28.31 4.83 17.12
CA ASP A 563 29.06 4.81 15.87
C ASP A 563 29.37 3.37 15.49
N VAL A 564 29.56 3.12 14.19
CA VAL A 564 29.90 1.80 13.66
C VAL A 564 31.18 1.89 12.85
N THR A 565 32.16 1.06 13.18
CA THR A 565 33.36 0.87 12.37
C THR A 565 33.37 -0.53 11.78
N TYR A 566 33.43 -0.62 10.45
CA TYR A 566 33.48 -1.88 9.73
C TYR A 566 34.92 -2.36 9.49
N TYR A 567 35.11 -3.67 9.61
CA TYR A 567 36.32 -4.40 9.26
C TYR A 567 35.95 -5.58 8.34
N ASP A 568 36.93 -6.34 7.86
CA ASP A 568 36.72 -7.38 6.84
C ASP A 568 35.71 -8.47 7.23
N GLN A 569 35.65 -8.87 8.51
CA GLN A 569 34.78 -9.97 8.99
C GLN A 569 34.02 -9.64 10.28
N TYR A 570 34.14 -8.41 10.76
CA TYR A 570 33.49 -7.96 11.98
C TYR A 570 33.22 -6.46 11.92
N LYS A 571 32.30 -6.01 12.75
CA LYS A 571 31.98 -4.60 12.94
C LYS A 571 31.99 -4.26 14.42
N VAL A 572 32.49 -3.08 14.73
CA VAL A 572 32.62 -2.57 16.10
C VAL A 572 31.62 -1.45 16.28
N ILE A 573 30.76 -1.59 17.28
CA ILE A 573 29.83 -0.56 17.72
C ILE A 573 30.42 0.12 18.95
N GLU A 574 30.59 1.43 18.87
CA GLU A 574 31.00 2.26 19.98
C GLU A 574 29.84 3.15 20.41
N TYR A 575 29.46 3.09 21.68
CA TYR A 575 28.46 3.98 22.23
C TYR A 575 29.06 5.33 22.61
N SER A 576 28.28 6.39 22.50
CA SER A 576 28.64 7.73 22.99
C SER A 576 28.97 7.69 24.48
N ALA A 577 30.24 7.94 24.82
CA ALA A 577 30.71 7.87 26.21
C ALA A 577 29.99 8.87 27.15
N THR A 578 29.41 9.94 26.59
CA THR A 578 28.70 10.98 27.33
C THR A 578 27.19 10.77 27.40
N LEU A 579 26.58 10.20 26.36
CA LEU A 579 25.12 10.14 26.24
C LEU A 579 24.56 8.72 26.47
N ALA A 580 25.38 7.67 26.30
CA ALA A 580 24.97 6.27 26.43
C ALA A 580 25.58 5.65 27.70
N GLN A 581 24.97 5.98 28.84
CA GLN A 581 25.30 5.41 30.15
C GLN A 581 24.12 4.63 30.72
N TYR A 582 24.41 3.62 31.54
CA TYR A 582 23.38 2.96 32.33
C TYR A 582 22.76 3.93 33.34
N HIS A 583 21.46 3.79 33.58
CA HIS A 583 20.74 4.70 34.45
C HIS A 583 21.37 4.67 35.87
N PRO A 584 21.71 5.84 36.45
CA PRO A 584 22.47 5.91 37.70
C PRO A 584 21.73 5.36 38.93
N SER A 585 20.42 5.21 38.84
CA SER A 585 19.58 4.83 40.00
C SER A 585 18.75 3.57 39.82
N TRP A 586 18.42 3.17 38.59
CA TRP A 586 17.37 2.18 38.33
C TRP A 586 17.90 0.87 37.77
N HIS A 587 19.12 0.83 37.24
CA HIS A 587 19.68 -0.39 36.67
C HIS A 587 19.74 -1.53 37.73
N PRO A 588 19.28 -2.76 37.43
CA PRO A 588 19.22 -3.84 38.40
C PRO A 588 20.61 -4.24 38.91
N GLU A 589 21.60 -4.28 38.02
CA GLU A 589 23.00 -4.50 38.40
C GLU A 589 23.63 -3.21 38.93
N ALA A 590 23.86 -3.16 40.26
CA ALA A 590 24.37 -1.98 40.94
C ALA A 590 25.76 -1.55 40.47
N SER A 591 26.60 -2.49 40.03
CA SER A 591 27.94 -2.19 39.51
C SER A 591 27.94 -1.47 38.16
N LEU A 592 26.84 -1.55 37.40
CA LEU A 592 26.72 -0.89 36.09
C LEU A 592 26.14 0.53 36.18
N ARG A 593 25.47 0.90 37.28
CA ARG A 593 24.79 2.21 37.43
C ARG A 593 25.72 3.39 37.18
N GLY A 594 25.36 4.26 36.24
CA GLY A 594 26.13 5.46 35.89
C GLY A 594 27.44 5.18 35.15
N THR A 595 27.69 3.93 34.74
CA THR A 595 28.87 3.57 33.94
C THR A 595 28.55 3.67 32.45
N ARG A 596 29.60 3.81 31.62
CA ARG A 596 29.48 3.79 30.16
C ARG A 596 29.08 2.40 29.68
N VAL A 597 28.33 2.34 28.59
CA VAL A 597 28.08 1.06 27.91
C VAL A 597 29.36 0.59 27.19
N PRO A 598 29.84 -0.65 27.42
CA PRO A 598 31.03 -1.16 26.74
C PRO A 598 30.81 -1.31 25.22
N PRO A 599 31.86 -1.11 24.40
CA PRO A 599 31.80 -1.36 22.95
C PRO A 599 31.40 -2.81 22.63
N MET A 600 30.86 -3.01 21.44
CA MET A 600 30.42 -4.34 20.99
C MET A 600 31.12 -4.69 19.69
N VAL A 601 31.48 -5.96 19.54
CA VAL A 601 32.08 -6.53 18.34
C VAL A 601 31.15 -7.61 17.82
N LEU A 602 30.57 -7.35 16.66
CA LEU A 602 29.69 -8.26 15.95
C LEU A 602 30.52 -8.95 14.86
N TYR A 603 30.59 -10.28 14.90
CA TYR A 603 31.41 -11.06 13.98
C TYR A 603 30.60 -12.16 13.32
N GLN A 604 30.88 -12.44 12.05
CA GLN A 604 30.12 -13.39 11.26
C GLN A 604 30.22 -14.81 11.83
N CYS A 605 29.09 -15.50 11.98
CA CYS A 605 29.04 -16.93 12.31
C CYS A 605 29.91 -17.74 11.35
N GLY A 606 30.55 -18.78 11.88
CA GLY A 606 31.52 -19.56 11.11
C GLY A 606 32.89 -18.89 10.93
N THR A 607 33.08 -17.62 11.33
CA THR A 607 34.41 -16.98 11.35
C THR A 607 35.11 -17.13 12.69
N THR A 608 36.40 -16.78 12.75
CA THR A 608 37.15 -16.81 14.01
C THR A 608 36.75 -15.60 14.85
N LYS A 609 36.28 -15.84 16.08
CA LYS A 609 35.97 -14.77 17.05
C LYS A 609 37.13 -13.77 17.15
N PRO A 610 36.88 -12.47 16.94
CA PRO A 610 37.90 -11.44 17.06
C PRO A 610 38.53 -11.38 18.46
N THR A 611 39.78 -10.94 18.53
CA THR A 611 40.53 -10.77 19.79
C THR A 611 40.95 -9.31 19.96
N THR A 612 41.29 -8.91 21.18
CA THR A 612 41.76 -7.56 21.51
C THR A 612 43.08 -7.16 20.83
N SER A 613 43.75 -8.11 20.17
CA SER A 613 44.92 -7.85 19.32
C SER A 613 44.55 -7.44 17.89
N MET A 614 43.28 -7.57 17.50
CA MET A 614 42.80 -7.17 16.17
C MET A 614 42.50 -5.66 16.11
N PRO A 615 42.59 -5.03 14.93
CA PRO A 615 42.39 -3.60 14.77
C PRO A 615 41.05 -3.11 15.35
N GLY A 616 41.13 -2.07 16.17
CA GLY A 616 39.97 -1.39 16.76
C GLY A 616 39.04 -2.25 17.60
N VAL A 617 39.50 -3.40 18.14
CA VAL A 617 38.78 -4.19 19.14
C VAL A 617 39.16 -3.70 20.56
N PRO A 618 38.25 -3.03 21.31
CA PRO A 618 38.55 -2.53 22.65
C PRO A 618 38.77 -3.65 23.67
N SER A 619 39.56 -3.38 24.72
CA SER A 619 39.90 -4.39 25.74
C SER A 619 38.73 -4.86 26.59
N ASP A 620 37.71 -4.02 26.73
CA ASP A 620 36.47 -4.29 27.47
C ASP A 620 35.28 -4.59 26.54
N ALA A 621 35.54 -4.90 25.26
CA ALA A 621 34.48 -5.13 24.30
C ALA A 621 33.68 -6.42 24.56
N ARG A 622 32.40 -6.36 24.24
CA ARG A 622 31.50 -7.52 24.24
C ARG A 622 31.43 -8.12 22.83
N PHE A 623 31.23 -9.42 22.73
CA PHE A 623 31.35 -10.13 21.45
C PHE A 623 30.07 -10.89 21.14
N PHE A 624 29.52 -10.64 19.96
CA PHE A 624 28.28 -11.22 19.48
C PHE A 624 28.52 -11.89 18.13
N GLU A 625 28.15 -13.17 18.03
CA GLU A 625 28.12 -13.87 16.74
C GLU A 625 26.86 -13.45 15.98
N ILE A 626 26.99 -13.13 14.70
CA ILE A 626 25.87 -12.70 13.85
C ILE A 626 25.76 -13.52 12.57
N PRO A 627 24.56 -13.70 11.99
CA PRO A 627 23.25 -13.23 12.49
C PRO A 627 22.83 -13.89 13.80
N VAL A 628 22.22 -13.11 14.70
CA VAL A 628 21.69 -13.58 15.99
C VAL A 628 20.62 -14.64 15.77
N LYS A 629 20.66 -15.76 16.49
CA LYS A 629 19.66 -16.84 16.30
C LYS A 629 18.54 -16.76 17.32
N ASN A 630 18.89 -16.48 18.58
CA ASN A 630 17.96 -16.43 19.69
C ASN A 630 18.11 -15.09 20.43
N ALA A 631 17.10 -14.23 20.30
CA ALA A 631 17.00 -12.93 20.94
C ALA A 631 15.95 -12.95 22.03
N THR A 632 16.28 -12.34 23.16
CA THR A 632 15.31 -11.98 24.20
C THR A 632 14.96 -10.50 24.08
N VAL A 633 13.66 -10.18 24.11
CA VAL A 633 13.15 -8.81 23.96
C VAL A 633 12.29 -8.47 25.18
N GLY A 634 12.81 -7.62 26.07
CA GLY A 634 12.17 -7.28 27.34
C GLY A 634 11.14 -6.16 27.32
N TRP A 635 11.03 -5.44 26.19
CA TRP A 635 10.14 -4.30 26.04
C TRP A 635 9.87 -4.03 24.55
N GLY A 636 8.87 -3.21 24.24
CA GLY A 636 8.41 -3.01 22.86
C GLY A 636 9.36 -2.25 21.93
N GLY A 637 10.31 -1.48 22.47
CA GLY A 637 11.22 -0.65 21.66
C GLY A 637 11.98 -1.43 20.59
N PRO A 638 12.78 -2.47 20.95
CA PRO A 638 13.49 -3.31 19.98
C PRO A 638 12.56 -4.09 19.04
N LEU A 639 11.35 -4.43 19.50
CA LEU A 639 10.46 -5.34 18.82
C LEU A 639 9.96 -4.77 17.48
N ALA A 640 9.59 -3.49 17.45
CA ALA A 640 9.16 -2.83 16.21
C ALA A 640 10.25 -2.85 15.14
N PHE A 641 11.52 -2.65 15.53
CA PHE A 641 12.65 -2.72 14.59
C PHE A 641 12.92 -4.16 14.09
N ILE A 642 12.76 -5.17 14.95
CA ILE A 642 12.87 -6.58 14.55
C ILE A 642 11.77 -6.94 13.54
N GLU A 643 10.55 -6.43 13.76
CA GLU A 643 9.42 -6.61 12.86
C GLU A 643 9.64 -5.91 11.50
N LEU A 644 10.12 -4.66 11.51
CA LEU A 644 10.48 -3.90 10.31
C LEU A 644 11.59 -4.55 9.49
N LEU A 645 12.50 -5.31 10.10
CA LEU A 645 13.54 -6.04 9.37
C LEU A 645 13.08 -7.40 8.88
N GLY A 646 11.90 -7.88 9.28
CA GLY A 646 11.43 -9.23 8.96
C GLY A 646 12.29 -10.32 9.58
N VAL A 647 12.84 -10.09 10.79
CA VAL A 647 13.70 -11.03 11.51
C VAL A 647 13.07 -11.56 12.80
N SER A 648 11.74 -11.57 12.86
CA SER A 648 10.94 -12.06 13.99
C SER A 648 11.24 -13.51 14.36
N GLN A 649 11.72 -14.35 13.43
CA GLN A 649 12.18 -15.72 13.73
C GLN A 649 13.34 -15.80 14.71
N SER A 650 14.05 -14.69 14.95
CA SER A 650 15.11 -14.65 15.95
C SER A 650 14.59 -14.53 17.37
N ILE A 651 13.31 -14.21 17.57
CA ILE A 651 12.74 -14.01 18.91
C ILE A 651 12.53 -15.37 19.58
N ASP A 652 13.33 -15.67 20.60
CA ASP A 652 13.13 -16.83 21.48
C ASP A 652 12.20 -16.49 22.64
N MET A 653 12.28 -15.24 23.12
CA MET A 653 11.52 -14.79 24.29
C MET A 653 11.14 -13.31 24.19
N VAL A 654 9.86 -13.01 24.43
CA VAL A 654 9.31 -11.64 24.41
C VAL A 654 8.29 -11.41 25.52
N ASP A 655 8.22 -10.21 26.07
CA ASP A 655 7.06 -9.76 26.85
C ASP A 655 6.05 -9.05 25.95
N ILE A 656 4.94 -9.73 25.68
CA ILE A 656 3.93 -9.32 24.71
C ILE A 656 2.86 -8.38 25.29
N ARG A 657 2.79 -8.25 26.63
CA ARG A 657 1.70 -7.57 27.35
C ARG A 657 1.55 -6.10 27.04
N THR A 658 2.63 -5.48 26.57
CA THR A 658 2.70 -4.05 26.27
C THR A 658 2.96 -3.78 24.79
N ILE A 659 2.69 -4.78 23.95
CA ILE A 659 2.93 -4.73 22.50
C ILE A 659 1.61 -4.49 21.78
N SER A 660 1.58 -3.45 20.96
CA SER A 660 0.42 -3.05 20.18
C SER A 660 0.43 -3.58 18.75
N SER A 661 1.56 -4.09 18.24
CA SER A 661 1.62 -4.69 16.89
C SER A 661 0.75 -5.96 16.81
N PRO A 662 -0.28 -6.02 15.94
CA PRO A 662 -1.16 -7.18 15.81
C PRO A 662 -0.41 -8.46 15.48
N CYS A 663 0.57 -8.39 14.58
CA CYS A 663 1.31 -9.57 14.17
C CYS A 663 2.33 -10.01 15.22
N MET A 664 2.91 -9.09 15.99
CA MET A 664 3.71 -9.48 17.15
C MET A 664 2.85 -10.10 18.25
N GLN A 665 1.62 -9.62 18.46
CA GLN A 665 0.65 -10.24 19.36
C GLN A 665 0.33 -11.69 18.94
N LEU A 666 0.25 -11.98 17.65
CA LEU A 666 -0.01 -13.34 17.13
C LEU A 666 1.05 -14.37 17.53
N LEU A 667 2.25 -13.96 17.96
CA LEU A 667 3.26 -14.85 18.53
C LEU A 667 2.72 -15.64 19.73
N GLU A 668 1.81 -15.08 20.53
CA GLU A 668 1.24 -15.79 21.69
C GLU A 668 0.42 -17.02 21.28
N VAL A 669 -0.21 -16.96 20.10
CA VAL A 669 -1.06 -18.03 19.56
C VAL A 669 -0.22 -19.04 18.77
N CYS A 670 0.72 -18.54 17.98
CA CYS A 670 1.54 -19.35 17.10
C CYS A 670 2.67 -20.08 17.84
N TYR A 671 3.25 -19.43 18.85
CA TYR A 671 4.41 -19.87 19.60
C TYR A 671 4.20 -19.56 21.08
N PRO A 672 3.27 -20.25 21.77
CA PRO A 672 2.94 -19.94 23.15
C PRO A 672 4.14 -20.04 24.10
N GLU A 673 5.18 -20.78 23.74
CA GLU A 673 6.43 -20.84 24.48
C GLU A 673 7.31 -19.60 24.36
N THR A 674 7.13 -18.72 23.36
CA THR A 674 7.98 -17.53 23.17
C THR A 674 7.57 -16.36 24.05
N HIS A 675 6.42 -16.39 24.70
CA HIS A 675 5.99 -15.33 25.63
C HIS A 675 6.01 -15.82 27.08
N ILE A 676 6.18 -14.89 28.04
CA ILE A 676 6.04 -15.20 29.47
C ILE A 676 4.66 -14.78 29.95
N PRO A 677 3.84 -15.69 30.54
CA PRO A 677 2.44 -15.41 30.89
C PRO A 677 2.25 -14.68 32.23
N THR A 678 3.31 -14.21 32.90
CA THR A 678 3.20 -13.62 34.25
C THR A 678 3.76 -12.21 34.30
N SER A 679 3.07 -11.32 35.04
CA SER A 679 3.54 -9.98 35.31
C SER A 679 4.79 -10.00 36.18
N LEU A 680 5.91 -9.47 35.67
CA LEU A 680 7.18 -9.45 36.39
C LEU A 680 7.45 -8.06 36.98
N PRO A 681 7.15 -7.82 38.26
CA PRO A 681 7.50 -6.56 38.92
C PRO A 681 9.02 -6.37 39.04
N ASP A 682 9.80 -7.45 38.94
CA ASP A 682 11.26 -7.44 38.88
C ASP A 682 11.76 -8.57 37.96
N TRP A 683 12.29 -8.19 36.79
CA TRP A 683 12.86 -9.08 35.79
C TRP A 683 14.01 -9.92 36.32
N SER A 684 14.88 -9.30 37.12
CA SER A 684 16.08 -9.93 37.68
C SER A 684 15.76 -10.94 38.78
N ALA A 685 14.59 -10.79 39.42
CA ALA A 685 14.10 -11.70 40.44
C ALA A 685 13.27 -12.86 39.86
N ASN A 686 12.92 -12.85 38.57
CA ASN A 686 12.20 -13.94 37.94
C ASN A 686 13.18 -15.03 37.45
N PRO A 687 13.16 -16.24 38.04
CA PRO A 687 14.06 -17.31 37.66
C PRO A 687 13.77 -17.87 36.26
N GLU A 688 12.52 -17.82 35.78
CA GLU A 688 12.16 -18.30 34.45
C GLU A 688 12.74 -17.39 33.36
N TRP A 689 12.55 -16.07 33.49
CA TRP A 689 13.12 -15.06 32.61
C TRP A 689 14.64 -15.18 32.55
N THR A 690 15.30 -15.08 33.70
CA THR A 690 16.77 -15.13 33.78
C THR A 690 17.34 -16.46 33.29
N ASN A 691 16.71 -17.60 33.60
CA ASN A 691 17.14 -18.90 33.09
C ASN A 691 17.01 -18.99 31.56
N ARG A 692 15.95 -18.46 30.97
CA ARG A 692 15.76 -18.47 29.52
C ARG A 692 16.68 -17.48 28.81
N ALA A 693 16.74 -16.24 29.29
CA ALA A 693 17.65 -15.21 28.80
C ALA A 693 19.13 -15.67 28.87
N SER A 694 19.51 -16.47 29.87
CA SER A 694 20.87 -17.03 29.93
C SER A 694 21.22 -17.97 28.76
N ARG A 695 20.21 -18.52 28.05
CA ARG A 695 20.38 -19.42 26.91
C ARG A 695 20.28 -18.74 25.55
N THR A 696 19.88 -17.46 25.51
CA THR A 696 19.83 -16.70 24.26
C THR A 696 21.20 -16.15 23.87
N ASP A 697 21.32 -15.74 22.61
CA ASP A 697 22.55 -15.17 22.07
C ASP A 697 22.67 -13.68 22.42
N VAL A 698 21.53 -12.99 22.54
CA VAL A 698 21.43 -11.58 22.87
C VAL A 698 20.17 -11.30 23.70
N VAL A 699 20.27 -10.32 24.60
CA VAL A 699 19.13 -9.78 25.35
C VAL A 699 19.04 -8.29 25.07
N PHE A 700 18.02 -7.84 24.37
CA PHE A 700 17.81 -6.40 24.13
C PHE A 700 17.14 -5.77 25.34
N THR A 701 17.85 -4.82 25.96
CA THR A 701 17.44 -4.09 27.17
C THR A 701 17.45 -2.58 26.92
N ASP A 702 17.20 -1.77 27.95
CA ASP A 702 17.31 -0.31 27.91
C ASP A 702 18.35 0.18 28.95
N ALA A 703 18.52 1.51 29.09
CA ALA A 703 19.45 2.05 30.10
C ALA A 703 19.06 1.72 31.55
N SER A 704 17.78 1.43 31.80
CA SER A 704 17.24 1.08 33.11
C SER A 704 17.34 -0.41 33.41
N GLY A 705 17.73 -1.24 32.42
CA GLY A 705 17.79 -2.69 32.56
C GLY A 705 16.43 -3.37 32.45
N THR A 706 15.47 -2.79 31.71
CA THR A 706 14.20 -3.47 31.43
C THR A 706 14.46 -4.78 30.69
N GLY A 707 13.93 -5.90 31.21
CA GLY A 707 14.21 -7.23 30.67
C GLY A 707 15.63 -7.73 30.86
N TRP A 708 16.39 -7.19 31.82
CA TRP A 708 17.75 -7.63 32.14
C TRP A 708 17.88 -9.16 32.25
N GLY A 709 18.82 -9.76 31.52
CA GLY A 709 19.00 -11.21 31.44
C GLY A 709 19.83 -11.81 32.58
N GLY A 710 20.53 -10.98 33.37
CA GLY A 710 21.44 -11.45 34.42
C GLY A 710 22.90 -11.58 33.98
N ASP A 711 23.22 -11.28 32.72
CA ASP A 711 24.55 -11.44 32.13
C ASP A 711 24.90 -10.26 31.23
N ALA A 712 25.65 -9.31 31.80
CA ALA A 712 26.11 -8.10 31.12
C ALA A 712 26.86 -8.35 29.81
N THR A 713 27.38 -9.56 29.58
CA THR A 713 28.08 -9.93 28.34
C THR A 713 27.14 -10.18 27.16
N LYS A 714 25.86 -10.45 27.43
CA LYS A 714 24.79 -10.69 26.45
C LYS A 714 23.76 -9.57 26.34
N ASP A 715 23.63 -8.77 27.39
CA ASP A 715 22.67 -7.67 27.46
C ASP A 715 23.11 -6.52 26.54
N VAL A 716 22.31 -6.19 25.53
CA VAL A 716 22.54 -5.08 24.59
C VAL A 716 21.61 -3.92 24.92
N PRO A 717 22.12 -2.77 25.41
CA PRO A 717 21.30 -1.60 25.66
C PRO A 717 20.84 -0.97 24.32
N PHE A 718 19.56 -1.13 24.01
CA PHE A 718 18.91 -0.49 22.87
C PHE A 718 18.36 0.87 23.34
N LEU A 719 19.20 1.92 23.22
CA LEU A 719 18.99 3.22 23.87
C LEU A 719 18.21 4.22 23.00
N VAL A 720 17.39 3.73 22.08
CA VAL A 720 16.59 4.55 21.15
C VAL A 720 15.81 5.67 21.86
N SER A 721 15.26 5.41 23.06
CA SER A 721 14.47 6.38 23.81
C SER A 721 15.26 7.58 24.36
N LEU A 722 16.59 7.47 24.42
CA LEU A 722 17.50 8.53 24.85
C LEU A 722 17.94 9.43 23.68
N ASP A 723 17.73 9.02 22.43
CA ASP A 723 18.13 9.81 21.27
C ASP A 723 17.19 11.04 21.14
N PRO A 724 17.73 12.27 21.08
CA PRO A 724 16.91 13.48 21.17
C PRO A 724 16.00 13.74 19.96
N GLY A 725 16.36 13.27 18.76
CA GLY A 725 15.64 13.60 17.52
C GLY A 725 14.68 12.51 17.05
N SER A 726 13.58 12.89 16.40
CA SER A 726 12.60 11.92 15.86
C SER A 726 13.22 11.02 14.79
N LEU A 727 13.93 11.59 13.81
CA LEU A 727 14.67 10.82 12.82
C LEU A 727 15.89 10.11 13.42
N SER A 728 16.49 10.67 14.47
CA SER A 728 17.57 10.01 15.18
C SER A 728 17.11 8.69 15.80
N ARG A 729 15.90 8.65 16.36
CA ARG A 729 15.25 7.43 16.87
C ARG A 729 14.97 6.42 15.77
N ALA A 730 14.41 6.85 14.63
CA ALA A 730 14.13 5.96 13.51
C ALA A 730 15.42 5.32 12.93
N GLU A 731 16.54 6.04 12.92
CA GLU A 731 17.81 5.51 12.41
C GLU A 731 18.38 4.38 13.28
N TRP A 732 17.83 4.11 14.47
CA TRP A 732 18.15 2.90 15.24
C TRP A 732 17.74 1.60 14.53
N ILE A 733 16.96 1.65 13.46
CA ILE A 733 16.77 0.51 12.55
C ILE A 733 18.12 0.01 12.00
N LYS A 734 19.06 0.93 11.73
CA LYS A 734 20.42 0.59 11.29
C LYS A 734 21.18 -0.14 12.38
N PHE A 735 21.09 0.31 13.63
CA PHE A 735 21.67 -0.39 14.78
C PHE A 735 21.15 -1.82 14.89
N MET A 736 19.83 -2.00 14.83
CA MET A 736 19.21 -3.32 14.94
C MET A 736 19.68 -4.24 13.80
N ALA A 737 19.76 -3.73 12.58
CA ALA A 737 20.22 -4.48 11.42
C ALA A 737 21.66 -4.99 11.51
N LEU A 738 22.51 -4.37 12.34
CA LEU A 738 23.87 -4.85 12.58
C LEU A 738 23.88 -6.27 13.15
N PHE A 739 22.86 -6.66 13.93
CA PHE A 739 22.76 -8.00 14.53
C PHE A 739 22.36 -9.09 13.53
N TYR A 740 21.91 -8.70 12.33
CA TYR A 740 21.35 -9.62 11.32
C TYR A 740 22.02 -9.54 9.94
N ASN A 741 22.96 -8.61 9.74
CA ASN A 741 23.50 -8.21 8.43
C ASN A 741 22.41 -7.70 7.47
N GLU A 742 21.49 -6.91 8.02
CA GLU A 742 20.34 -6.35 7.29
C GLU A 742 20.51 -4.88 6.93
N GLU A 743 21.75 -4.38 6.84
CA GLU A 743 22.00 -2.94 6.73
C GLU A 743 21.43 -2.32 5.46
N ALA A 744 21.44 -3.03 4.34
CA ALA A 744 20.83 -2.54 3.10
C ALA A 744 19.31 -2.37 3.23
N GLN A 745 18.65 -3.27 3.96
CA GLN A 745 17.21 -3.21 4.21
C GLN A 745 16.88 -2.08 5.21
N ALA A 746 17.69 -1.93 6.26
CA ALA A 746 17.57 -0.82 7.20
C ALA A 746 17.76 0.54 6.52
N GLU A 747 18.72 0.67 5.60
CA GLU A 747 18.92 1.91 4.84
C GLU A 747 17.69 2.25 4.01
N HIS A 748 17.14 1.25 3.29
CA HIS A 748 15.94 1.45 2.49
C HIS A 748 14.73 1.88 3.32
N ILE A 749 14.47 1.20 4.45
CA ILE A 749 13.37 1.55 5.37
C ILE A 749 13.58 2.95 5.95
N PHE A 750 14.79 3.25 6.41
CA PHE A 750 15.10 4.55 6.99
C PHE A 750 14.98 5.68 5.97
N ASP A 751 15.43 5.47 4.73
CA ASP A 751 15.30 6.47 3.67
C ASP A 751 13.84 6.77 3.35
N GLN A 752 12.96 5.76 3.35
CA GLN A 752 11.53 5.95 3.20
C GLN A 752 10.95 6.76 4.37
N VAL A 753 11.21 6.34 5.62
CA VAL A 753 10.77 7.06 6.83
C VAL A 753 11.24 8.51 6.82
N LYS A 754 12.49 8.75 6.42
CA LYS A 754 13.09 10.08 6.31
C LYS A 754 12.43 10.91 5.23
N ALA A 755 12.15 10.33 4.06
CA ALA A 755 11.49 11.02 2.96
C ALA A 755 10.09 11.49 3.38
N ASP A 756 9.29 10.58 3.95
CA ASP A 756 7.93 10.85 4.41
C ASP A 756 7.91 11.90 5.53
N TYR A 757 8.79 11.77 6.53
CA TYR A 757 8.91 12.75 7.61
C TYR A 757 9.25 14.14 7.09
N ASN A 758 10.20 14.24 6.14
CA ASN A 758 10.60 15.53 5.58
C ASN A 758 9.50 16.14 4.70
N ALA A 759 8.71 15.32 4.00
CA ALA A 759 7.56 15.81 3.24
C ALA A 759 6.49 16.39 4.16
N LEU A 760 6.16 15.71 5.26
CA LEU A 760 5.23 16.22 6.28
C LEU A 760 5.75 17.50 6.94
N LYS A 761 7.03 17.53 7.29
CA LYS A 761 7.68 18.72 7.82
C LYS A 761 7.57 19.93 6.88
N ALA A 762 7.76 19.71 5.58
CA ALA A 762 7.62 20.78 4.59
C ALA A 762 6.19 21.33 4.54
N VAL A 763 5.18 20.48 4.77
CA VAL A 763 3.78 20.93 4.91
C VAL A 763 3.54 21.67 6.22
N GLY A 764 4.11 21.20 7.34
CA GLY A 764 4.10 21.95 8.60
C GLY A 764 4.71 23.35 8.44
N ASP A 765 5.82 23.47 7.72
CA ASP A 765 6.46 24.75 7.40
C ASP A 765 5.54 25.69 6.61
N GLN A 766 4.69 25.16 5.72
CA GLN A 766 3.69 25.92 4.97
C GLN A 766 2.57 26.41 5.90
N LEU A 767 1.94 25.50 6.64
CA LEU A 767 0.82 25.76 7.56
C LEU A 767 1.18 26.83 8.60
N ARG A 768 2.42 26.80 9.10
CA ARG A 768 2.96 27.77 10.07
C ARG A 768 2.80 29.24 9.66
N THR A 769 2.77 29.51 8.35
CA THR A 769 2.69 30.87 7.80
C THR A 769 1.40 31.14 7.05
N ASP A 770 0.52 30.14 6.93
CA ASP A 770 -0.68 30.26 6.12
C ASP A 770 -1.80 30.96 6.89
N ALA A 771 -2.19 32.13 6.38
CA ALA A 771 -3.28 32.94 6.90
C ALA A 771 -4.67 32.34 6.65
N SER A 772 -4.78 31.29 5.81
CA SER A 772 -6.03 30.57 5.56
C SER A 772 -6.44 29.64 6.70
N THR A 773 -5.47 29.21 7.49
CA THR A 773 -5.68 28.26 8.60
C THR A 773 -6.59 28.86 9.68
N GLU A 774 -7.16 28.02 10.53
CA GLU A 774 -7.98 28.47 11.66
C GLU A 774 -7.23 29.40 12.63
N TYR A 775 -5.89 29.37 12.59
CA TYR A 775 -5.01 30.21 13.39
C TYR A 775 -4.58 31.50 12.68
N ASN A 776 -5.05 31.76 11.45
CA ASN A 776 -4.81 33.00 10.68
C ASN A 776 -3.31 33.39 10.63
N GLY A 777 -2.45 32.41 10.31
CA GLY A 777 -1.00 32.58 10.20
C GLY A 777 -0.28 32.69 11.55
N ALA A 778 -0.98 32.50 12.68
CA ALA A 778 -0.37 32.31 13.98
C ALA A 778 0.01 30.84 14.19
N GLN A 779 1.09 30.62 14.94
CA GLN A 779 1.51 29.26 15.30
C GLN A 779 0.73 28.78 16.52
N PRO A 780 -0.05 27.71 16.42
CA PRO A 780 -0.76 27.16 17.57
C PRO A 780 0.23 26.72 18.65
N LYS A 781 -0.12 26.97 19.90
CA LYS A 781 0.66 26.56 21.07
C LYS A 781 0.27 25.16 21.51
N VAL A 782 1.25 24.26 21.53
CA VAL A 782 1.07 22.86 21.91
C VAL A 782 1.82 22.57 23.21
N ILE A 783 1.21 21.78 24.08
CA ILE A 783 1.82 21.34 25.34
C ILE A 783 1.57 19.85 25.59
N PHE A 784 2.60 19.16 26.07
CA PHE A 784 2.53 17.80 26.55
C PHE A 784 2.49 17.78 28.08
N VAL A 785 1.48 17.13 28.65
CA VAL A 785 1.21 17.17 30.10
C VAL A 785 0.96 15.79 30.68
N ASN A 786 1.26 15.61 31.96
CA ASN A 786 0.94 14.39 32.70
C ASN A 786 0.59 14.71 34.15
N SER A 787 -0.41 14.02 34.67
CA SER A 787 -0.83 14.05 36.07
C SER A 787 -0.52 12.72 36.78
N GLY A 788 0.06 12.83 37.98
CA GLY A 788 0.38 11.71 38.89
C GLY A 788 0.45 12.20 40.33
N THR A 789 1.57 11.96 41.02
CA THR A 789 1.84 12.62 42.32
C THR A 789 2.15 14.10 42.17
N THR A 790 2.53 14.54 40.96
CA THR A 790 2.77 15.93 40.56
C THR A 790 2.18 16.13 39.17
N ASN A 791 1.80 17.37 38.83
CA ASN A 791 1.47 17.76 37.47
C ASN A 791 2.76 18.13 36.71
N THR A 792 2.92 17.66 35.48
CA THR A 792 4.18 17.82 34.74
C THR A 792 3.96 18.35 33.33
N VAL A 793 4.92 19.17 32.85
CA VAL A 793 5.02 19.63 31.46
C VAL A 793 6.27 19.01 30.85
N ALA A 794 6.09 18.18 29.84
CA ALA A 794 7.13 17.36 29.23
C ALA A 794 7.65 18.00 27.93
N ASN A 795 8.83 18.64 27.98
CA ASN A 795 9.45 19.29 26.82
C ASN A 795 10.69 18.53 26.30
N ALA A 796 10.64 17.18 26.28
CA ALA A 796 11.69 16.38 25.66
C ALA A 796 11.96 16.83 24.22
N ALA A 797 13.22 16.77 23.76
CA ALA A 797 13.66 17.36 22.49
C ALA A 797 12.87 16.84 21.30
N TYR A 798 12.55 15.54 21.25
CA TYR A 798 11.78 14.98 20.14
C TYR A 798 10.34 15.49 20.11
N LYS A 799 9.72 15.76 21.29
CA LYS A 799 8.36 16.30 21.37
C LYS A 799 8.32 17.75 20.88
N THR A 800 9.29 18.55 21.32
CA THR A 800 9.41 19.95 20.87
C THR A 800 9.76 20.03 19.38
N GLN A 801 10.58 19.09 18.89
CA GLN A 801 10.85 18.93 17.46
C GLN A 801 9.58 18.57 16.69
N LEU A 802 8.80 17.56 17.12
CA LEU A 802 7.55 17.17 16.46
C LEU A 802 6.56 18.35 16.40
N ILE A 803 6.40 19.10 17.49
CA ILE A 803 5.55 20.31 17.51
C ILE A 803 6.04 21.33 16.47
N THR A 804 7.35 21.59 16.43
CA THR A 804 7.94 22.57 15.52
C THR A 804 7.81 22.12 14.06
N ASP A 805 8.14 20.85 13.77
CA ASP A 805 8.08 20.25 12.44
C ASP A 805 6.63 20.13 11.95
N ALA A 806 5.64 20.06 12.87
CA ALA A 806 4.22 20.14 12.55
C ALA A 806 3.75 21.57 12.22
N GLY A 807 4.60 22.59 12.28
CA GLY A 807 4.23 23.99 12.02
C GLY A 807 3.70 24.76 13.23
N ALA A 808 3.77 24.17 14.43
CA ALA A 808 3.28 24.77 15.67
C ALA A 808 4.43 25.27 16.56
N GLN A 809 4.08 25.87 17.70
CA GLN A 809 5.04 26.31 18.71
C GLN A 809 4.79 25.64 20.06
N VAL A 810 5.86 25.38 20.80
CA VAL A 810 5.79 24.81 22.14
C VAL A 810 5.38 25.90 23.14
N VAL A 811 4.51 25.59 24.10
CA VAL A 811 4.29 26.50 25.25
C VAL A 811 5.62 26.70 26.00
N PRO A 812 6.15 27.95 26.07
CA PRO A 812 7.49 28.19 26.58
C PRO A 812 7.54 28.03 28.11
N LEU A 813 8.53 27.28 28.60
CA LEU A 813 8.82 27.22 30.03
C LEU A 813 9.59 28.48 30.48
N PRO A 814 9.31 29.01 31.68
CA PRO A 814 10.03 30.16 32.20
C PRO A 814 11.49 29.78 32.53
N ALA A 815 12.37 30.80 32.60
CA ALA A 815 13.77 30.59 32.94
C ALA A 815 13.96 30.02 34.35
N VAL A 816 13.06 30.40 35.28
CA VAL A 816 13.03 29.98 36.68
C VAL A 816 11.70 29.29 36.96
N ALA A 817 11.73 28.18 37.69
CA ALA A 817 10.52 27.44 38.02
C ALA A 817 9.57 28.30 38.87
N PRO A 818 8.27 28.35 38.56
CA PRO A 818 7.27 29.05 39.38
C PRO A 818 7.18 28.48 40.80
N ALA A 819 6.55 29.24 41.71
CA ALA A 819 6.29 28.76 43.06
C ALA A 819 5.48 27.45 43.04
N GLY A 820 5.91 26.46 43.84
CA GLY A 820 5.30 25.13 43.86
C GLY A 820 5.70 24.23 42.69
N CYS A 821 6.63 24.66 41.83
CA CYS A 821 7.16 23.88 40.72
C CYS A 821 8.69 23.77 40.75
N THR A 822 9.22 22.76 40.08
CA THR A 822 10.66 22.48 39.92
C THR A 822 10.97 22.10 38.47
N PHE A 823 12.23 22.26 38.05
CA PHE A 823 12.72 21.75 36.78
C PHE A 823 13.64 20.55 36.99
N SER A 824 13.45 19.49 36.21
CA SER A 824 14.48 18.49 35.97
C SER A 824 15.06 18.66 34.58
N THR A 825 16.34 18.34 34.41
CA THR A 825 17.00 18.32 33.09
C THR A 825 16.93 16.90 32.56
N ASN A 826 16.42 16.74 31.35
CA ASN A 826 16.39 15.49 30.61
C ASN A 826 17.78 15.19 30.05
N THR A 827 18.04 13.96 29.61
CA THR A 827 19.36 13.55 29.06
C THR A 827 19.76 14.36 27.82
N ASP A 828 18.78 14.83 27.05
CA ASP A 828 18.95 15.70 25.89
C ASP A 828 19.20 17.19 26.23
N GLY A 829 19.26 17.53 27.53
CA GLY A 829 19.45 18.90 28.02
C GLY A 829 18.18 19.75 28.10
N THR A 830 17.04 19.25 27.61
CA THR A 830 15.75 19.94 27.75
C THR A 830 15.23 19.87 29.20
N LYS A 831 14.26 20.72 29.54
CA LYS A 831 13.69 20.78 30.89
C LYS A 831 12.30 20.14 30.92
N THR A 832 12.04 19.37 31.97
CA THR A 832 10.69 18.95 32.35
C THR A 832 10.29 19.72 33.60
N MET A 833 9.13 20.38 33.57
CA MET A 833 8.59 21.07 34.75
C MET A 833 7.73 20.09 35.55
N ARG A 834 7.88 20.08 36.87
CA ARG A 834 7.00 19.35 37.80
C ARG A 834 6.43 20.29 38.83
N CYS A 835 5.12 20.26 39.04
CA CYS A 835 4.38 21.10 39.96
C CYS A 835 3.70 20.23 41.02
N ASP A 836 3.98 20.50 42.28
CA ASP A 836 3.44 19.76 43.42
C ASP A 836 1.95 20.03 43.56
N ILE A 837 1.13 18.99 43.73
CA ILE A 837 -0.31 19.15 43.91
C ILE A 837 -0.59 19.33 45.42
N PRO A 838 -1.31 20.38 45.87
CA PRO A 838 -1.92 21.47 45.10
C PRO A 838 -1.06 22.75 45.00
N ALA A 839 0.14 22.77 45.61
CA ALA A 839 0.94 23.98 45.80
C ALA A 839 1.35 24.69 44.48
N GLY A 840 1.51 23.94 43.40
CA GLY A 840 1.87 24.41 42.07
C GLY A 840 0.70 24.43 41.07
N ASP A 841 -0.54 24.09 41.47
CA ASP A 841 -1.67 23.96 40.53
C ASP A 841 -2.00 25.27 39.81
N ALA A 842 -1.90 26.42 40.51
CA ALA A 842 -2.13 27.73 39.91
C ALA A 842 -1.09 28.04 38.82
N ALA A 843 0.19 27.69 39.06
CA ALA A 843 1.24 27.84 38.07
C ALA A 843 1.01 26.89 36.90
N PHE A 844 0.71 25.62 37.16
CA PHE A 844 0.44 24.62 36.13
C PHE A 844 -0.76 25.02 35.24
N THR A 845 -1.87 25.46 35.85
CA THR A 845 -3.07 25.94 35.14
C THR A 845 -2.75 27.11 34.23
N SER A 846 -1.82 28.00 34.61
CA SER A 846 -1.43 29.12 33.76
C SER A 846 -0.75 28.66 32.46
N PHE A 847 -0.03 27.54 32.46
CA PHE A 847 0.53 26.95 31.23
C PHE A 847 -0.55 26.28 30.37
N LEU A 848 -1.51 25.59 31.00
CA LEU A 848 -2.65 25.04 30.28
C LEU A 848 -3.46 26.14 29.60
N ALA A 849 -3.60 27.30 30.26
CA ALA A 849 -4.31 28.46 29.74
C ALA A 849 -3.65 29.06 28.48
N GLU A 850 -2.35 28.84 28.28
CA GLU A 850 -1.61 29.29 27.10
C GLU A 850 -1.72 28.34 25.91
N ALA A 851 -2.13 27.08 26.12
CA ALA A 851 -2.14 26.07 25.08
C ALA A 851 -3.41 26.13 24.22
N ASP A 852 -3.22 26.05 22.90
CA ASP A 852 -4.29 25.86 21.93
C ASP A 852 -4.63 24.36 21.77
N VAL A 853 -3.63 23.50 21.96
CA VAL A 853 -3.73 22.04 21.85
C VAL A 853 -2.98 21.40 23.02
N ILE A 854 -3.64 20.48 23.71
CA ILE A 854 -3.06 19.79 24.87
C ILE A 854 -2.98 18.30 24.58
N ILE A 855 -1.79 17.73 24.70
CA ILE A 855 -1.54 16.29 24.64
C ILE A 855 -1.37 15.78 26.07
N ASP A 856 -2.36 15.01 26.54
CA ASP A 856 -2.40 14.43 27.87
C ASP A 856 -1.81 13.01 27.88
N GLU A 857 -0.74 12.85 28.64
CA GLU A 857 -0.02 11.60 28.88
C GLU A 857 -0.39 11.00 30.24
N SER A 858 -1.37 11.55 30.94
CA SER A 858 -1.84 10.98 32.21
C SER A 858 -2.35 9.56 31.99
N SER A 859 -2.01 8.65 32.92
CA SER A 859 -2.49 7.27 33.00
C SER A 859 -2.01 6.23 32.00
N LEU A 860 -0.77 6.35 31.54
CA LEU A 860 -0.19 5.39 30.60
C LEU A 860 0.44 4.15 31.29
N TRP A 861 0.45 4.08 32.64
CA TRP A 861 1.06 2.95 33.36
C TRP A 861 0.80 3.00 34.89
N PRO A 862 0.74 1.87 35.64
CA PRO A 862 0.61 0.46 35.20
C PRO A 862 -0.86 -0.02 35.09
N ASP A 863 -1.82 0.74 35.62
CA ASP A 863 -3.24 0.37 35.63
C ASP A 863 -3.98 1.21 34.58
N TYR A 864 -4.05 0.70 33.35
CA TYR A 864 -4.85 1.32 32.30
C TYR A 864 -6.34 1.16 32.63
N ASP A 865 -6.99 2.25 33.06
CA ASP A 865 -8.43 2.29 33.33
C ASP A 865 -9.11 3.36 32.46
N PRO A 866 -9.64 2.97 31.29
CA PRO A 866 -10.25 3.91 30.37
C PRO A 866 -11.52 4.56 30.93
N ALA A 867 -12.08 4.11 32.07
CA ALA A 867 -13.21 4.75 32.75
C ALA A 867 -12.77 5.82 33.77
N LYS A 868 -11.62 5.63 34.43
CA LYS A 868 -11.05 6.57 35.41
C LYS A 868 -10.52 7.85 34.79
N TYR A 869 -10.11 7.82 33.51
CA TYR A 869 -9.38 8.92 32.86
C TYR A 869 -10.16 9.69 31.79
N ARG A 870 -11.50 9.54 31.73
CA ARG A 870 -12.36 10.21 30.73
C ARG A 870 -12.58 11.71 30.94
N GLY A 871 -11.98 12.32 31.96
CA GLY A 871 -12.21 13.72 32.29
C GLY A 871 -10.93 14.50 32.53
N PHE A 872 -10.34 15.08 31.48
CA PHE A 872 -9.19 15.99 31.60
C PHE A 872 -9.42 17.09 32.65
N ALA A 873 -10.59 17.74 32.59
CA ALA A 873 -11.01 18.76 33.56
C ALA A 873 -11.01 18.25 35.01
N THR A 874 -11.39 16.99 35.22
CA THR A 874 -11.40 16.35 36.55
C THR A 874 -10.00 15.96 37.02
N ILE A 875 -9.16 15.41 36.14
CA ILE A 875 -7.78 15.00 36.44
C ILE A 875 -6.94 16.19 36.89
N TYR A 876 -7.07 17.31 36.19
CA TYR A 876 -6.29 18.51 36.45
C TYR A 876 -7.02 19.54 37.32
N ASN A 877 -8.28 19.27 37.72
CA ASN A 877 -9.12 20.17 38.50
C ASN A 877 -9.23 21.59 37.89
N VAL A 878 -9.51 21.66 36.58
CA VAL A 878 -9.61 22.90 35.80
C VAL A 878 -10.97 23.05 35.13
N THR A 879 -11.35 24.28 34.80
CA THR A 879 -12.58 24.60 34.06
C THR A 879 -12.29 25.11 32.64
N ALA A 880 -13.32 25.13 31.78
CA ALA A 880 -13.23 25.70 30.44
C ALA A 880 -12.89 27.21 30.43
N ASP A 881 -13.25 27.93 31.50
CA ASP A 881 -12.88 29.35 31.67
C ASP A 881 -11.39 29.54 31.95
N GLN A 882 -10.73 28.53 32.53
CA GLN A 882 -9.32 28.56 32.87
C GLN A 882 -8.43 28.03 31.74
N VAL A 883 -8.94 27.10 30.93
CA VAL A 883 -8.19 26.42 29.88
C VAL A 883 -8.95 26.52 28.55
N PRO A 884 -8.58 27.46 27.66
CA PRO A 884 -9.30 27.70 26.40
C PRO A 884 -9.42 26.46 25.51
N ALA A 885 -8.44 25.57 25.51
CA ALA A 885 -8.50 24.30 24.76
C ALA A 885 -9.68 23.40 25.18
N LEU A 886 -10.18 23.52 26.42
CA LEU A 886 -11.40 22.84 26.89
C LEU A 886 -12.69 23.51 26.43
N ALA A 887 -12.66 24.81 26.15
CA ALA A 887 -13.82 25.59 25.70
C ALA A 887 -14.09 25.44 24.19
N ARG A 888 -13.12 24.93 23.42
CA ARG A 888 -13.30 24.63 21.99
C ARG A 888 -14.37 23.55 21.79
N ASN A 889 -15.04 23.59 20.63
CA ASN A 889 -16.05 22.61 20.26
C ASN A 889 -15.71 21.97 18.90
N PRO A 890 -15.18 20.73 18.87
CA PRO A 890 -14.85 19.91 20.04
C PRO A 890 -13.58 20.40 20.78
N PRO A 891 -13.37 20.01 22.05
CA PRO A 891 -12.15 20.35 22.79
C PRO A 891 -10.88 19.88 22.09
N ASN A 892 -9.81 20.68 22.12
CA ASN A 892 -8.50 20.32 21.56
C ASN A 892 -7.62 19.65 22.62
N ILE A 893 -8.15 18.58 23.20
CA ILE A 893 -7.45 17.74 24.17
C ILE A 893 -7.30 16.34 23.58
N PHE A 894 -6.07 15.87 23.48
CA PHE A 894 -5.72 14.60 22.86
C PHE A 894 -4.93 13.72 23.83
N ARG A 895 -4.92 12.41 23.59
CA ARG A 895 -4.15 11.44 24.38
C ARG A 895 -3.31 10.53 23.50
N LEU A 896 -2.24 9.96 24.08
CA LEU A 896 -1.25 9.09 23.40
C LEU A 896 -1.68 7.64 23.18
N ASP A 897 -2.83 7.25 23.74
CA ASP A 897 -3.43 5.92 23.62
C ASP A 897 -4.39 5.87 22.41
N GLY A 898 -4.04 6.52 21.30
CA GLY A 898 -4.85 6.50 20.07
C GLY A 898 -5.00 5.11 19.47
N GLN A 899 -3.98 4.27 19.65
CA GLN A 899 -4.00 2.86 19.31
C GLN A 899 -3.40 2.06 20.46
N VAL A 900 -4.16 1.09 20.92
CA VAL A 900 -3.80 0.21 22.04
C VAL A 900 -4.01 -1.25 21.65
N SER A 901 -3.29 -2.18 22.30
CA SER A 901 -3.60 -3.59 22.14
C SER A 901 -4.95 -3.92 22.79
N ASP A 902 -5.55 -5.06 22.45
CA ASP A 902 -6.57 -5.64 23.33
C ASP A 902 -5.98 -5.97 24.71
N ALA A 903 -6.87 -6.14 25.70
CA ALA A 903 -6.42 -6.43 27.05
C ALA A 903 -5.79 -7.82 27.09
N PHE A 904 -4.55 -7.90 27.57
CA PHE A 904 -3.90 -9.17 27.85
C PHE A 904 -4.75 -10.01 28.80
N GLY A 905 -4.53 -11.33 28.87
CA GLY A 905 -5.34 -12.27 29.67
C GLY A 905 -5.49 -11.96 31.17
N ASP A 906 -4.85 -10.92 31.69
CA ASP A 906 -5.05 -10.35 33.04
C ASP A 906 -6.20 -9.33 33.13
N GLY A 907 -6.78 -8.92 31.99
CA GLY A 907 -7.90 -7.99 31.86
C GLY A 907 -7.53 -6.51 31.98
N ASN A 908 -6.26 -6.15 32.21
CA ASN A 908 -5.84 -4.78 32.53
C ASN A 908 -4.62 -4.28 31.73
N SER A 909 -3.73 -5.16 31.27
CA SER A 909 -2.53 -4.75 30.54
C SER A 909 -2.82 -4.52 29.06
N GLN A 910 -2.42 -3.37 28.52
CA GLN A 910 -2.49 -3.05 27.09
C GLN A 910 -1.19 -2.42 26.61
N GLY A 911 -0.74 -2.80 25.42
CA GLY A 911 0.31 -2.12 24.67
C GLY A 911 -0.20 -0.82 24.06
N MET A 912 0.69 0.13 23.83
CA MET A 912 0.34 1.42 23.22
C MET A 912 1.33 1.76 22.13
N SER A 913 0.81 2.03 20.93
CA SER A 913 1.63 2.26 19.73
C SER A 913 2.62 3.43 19.90
N TRP A 914 2.29 4.41 20.75
CA TRP A 914 3.21 5.52 21.05
C TRP A 914 4.50 5.06 21.75
N LEU A 915 4.45 4.01 22.58
CA LEU A 915 5.61 3.58 23.37
C LEU A 915 6.49 2.57 22.63
N ASP A 916 5.92 1.70 21.80
CA ASP A 916 6.62 0.61 21.11
C ASP A 916 6.92 0.92 19.63
N ILE A 917 5.99 1.49 18.86
CA ILE A 917 6.12 1.66 17.41
C ILE A 917 6.63 3.06 17.02
N GLN A 918 6.16 4.13 17.70
CA GLN A 918 6.42 5.53 17.32
C GLN A 918 7.91 5.86 17.08
N GLN A 919 8.79 5.24 17.86
CA GLN A 919 10.23 5.48 17.79
C GLN A 919 10.84 5.00 16.47
N SER A 920 10.24 3.98 15.86
CA SER A 920 10.62 3.45 14.54
C SER A 920 9.89 4.12 13.38
N GLU A 921 8.71 4.70 13.63
CA GLU A 921 7.84 5.33 12.64
C GLU A 921 7.45 6.78 13.01
N PRO A 922 8.42 7.71 13.17
CA PRO A 922 8.15 9.08 13.60
C PRO A 922 7.32 9.90 12.62
N GLN A 923 7.31 9.54 11.32
CA GLN A 923 6.49 10.18 10.29
C GLN A 923 5.00 10.02 10.57
N GLN A 924 4.60 8.86 11.09
CA GLN A 924 3.21 8.59 11.46
C GLN A 924 2.80 9.45 12.68
N ALA A 925 3.71 9.64 13.64
CA ALA A 925 3.46 10.51 14.81
C ALA A 925 3.44 11.99 14.46
N LEU A 926 4.28 12.43 13.52
CA LEU A 926 4.23 13.79 12.99
C LEU A 926 2.89 14.06 12.32
N ALA A 927 2.41 13.16 11.46
CA ALA A 927 1.11 13.29 10.82
C ALA A 927 -0.04 13.35 11.82
N GLY A 928 -0.11 12.40 12.77
CA GLY A 928 -1.16 12.42 13.80
C GLY A 928 -1.13 13.69 14.66
N LEU A 929 0.05 14.23 14.93
CA LEU A 929 0.19 15.51 15.62
C LEU A 929 -0.27 16.68 14.75
N MET A 930 0.05 16.69 13.45
CA MET A 930 -0.45 17.70 12.52
C MET A 930 -1.98 17.66 12.42
N GLU A 931 -2.60 16.48 12.38
CA GLU A 931 -4.06 16.33 12.43
C GLU A 931 -4.65 16.85 13.76
N ALA A 932 -3.99 16.58 14.88
CA ALA A 932 -4.42 17.10 16.19
C ALA A 932 -4.33 18.63 16.29
N ILE A 933 -3.35 19.23 15.59
CA ILE A 933 -3.10 20.67 15.61
C ILE A 933 -3.99 21.43 14.65
N TRP A 934 -4.01 21.00 13.39
CA TRP A 934 -4.60 21.72 12.27
C TRP A 934 -6.00 21.23 11.92
N ASP A 935 -6.41 20.06 12.44
CA ASP A 935 -7.75 19.49 12.35
C ASP A 935 -8.29 19.47 10.91
N ARG A 936 -9.08 20.48 10.53
CA ARG A 936 -9.66 20.63 9.18
C ARG A 936 -8.68 21.11 8.12
N ASP A 937 -7.57 21.72 8.53
CA ASP A 937 -6.58 22.33 7.63
C ASP A 937 -5.49 21.33 7.20
N PHE A 938 -5.47 20.12 7.77
CA PHE A 938 -4.54 19.05 7.40
C PHE A 938 -5.16 17.67 7.60
N THR A 939 -4.95 16.78 6.63
CA THR A 939 -5.25 15.34 6.75
C THR A 939 -4.10 14.54 6.18
N SER A 940 -3.86 13.34 6.70
CA SER A 940 -2.79 12.46 6.23
C SER A 940 -3.30 11.11 5.76
N THR A 941 -2.55 10.46 4.87
CA THR A 941 -2.76 9.05 4.51
C THR A 941 -2.08 8.08 5.49
N CYS A 942 -1.42 8.60 6.53
CA CYS A 942 -0.76 7.80 7.56
C CYS A 942 -1.80 6.94 8.32
N GLY A 943 -1.58 5.62 8.33
CA GLY A 943 -2.54 4.66 8.91
C GLY A 943 -2.48 4.49 10.43
N GLN A 944 -1.38 4.86 11.09
CA GLN A 944 -1.20 4.64 12.53
C GLN A 944 -1.80 5.80 13.35
N LYS A 945 -2.77 5.48 14.20
CA LYS A 945 -3.42 6.47 15.08
C LYS A 945 -2.74 6.51 16.44
N TYR A 946 -1.78 7.41 16.63
CA TYR A 946 -1.19 7.59 17.97
C TYR A 946 -1.98 8.50 18.88
N LEU A 947 -2.71 9.46 18.30
CA LEU A 947 -3.47 10.46 19.04
C LEU A 947 -4.96 10.22 18.83
N TRP A 948 -5.75 10.38 19.89
CA TRP A 948 -7.20 10.50 19.78
C TRP A 948 -7.71 11.61 20.67
N ARG A 949 -8.82 12.22 20.26
CA ARG A 949 -9.42 13.38 20.92
C ARG A 949 -10.33 12.93 22.07
N VAL A 950 -10.10 13.44 23.28
CA VAL A 950 -10.79 13.00 24.52
C VAL A 950 -12.33 13.10 24.43
N SER A 951 -12.85 14.06 23.66
CA SER A 951 -14.29 14.23 23.45
C SER A 951 -14.93 13.17 22.54
N ASN A 952 -14.13 12.34 21.87
CA ASN A 952 -14.59 11.26 21.00
C ASN A 952 -13.98 9.91 21.45
N PRO A 953 -14.45 9.31 22.55
CA PRO A 953 -13.92 8.06 23.08
C PRO A 953 -14.07 6.85 22.16
N SER A 954 -14.94 6.92 21.14
CA SER A 954 -15.00 5.91 20.08
C SER A 954 -13.85 6.00 19.06
N ALA A 955 -12.99 7.03 19.14
CA ALA A 955 -11.87 7.21 18.22
C ALA A 955 -10.60 6.43 18.61
N GLN A 956 -10.55 5.87 19.83
CA GLN A 956 -9.45 4.98 20.22
C GLN A 956 -9.52 3.68 19.42
N ASN A 957 -8.42 3.33 18.76
CA ASN A 957 -8.27 2.08 18.03
C ASN A 957 -7.77 0.98 18.98
N VAL A 958 -8.49 -0.14 19.06
CA VAL A 958 -8.06 -1.30 19.84
C VAL A 958 -7.73 -2.42 18.86
N VAL A 959 -6.50 -2.94 18.92
CA VAL A 959 -6.00 -3.94 17.98
C VAL A 959 -5.53 -5.19 18.73
N GLY A 960 -5.97 -6.38 18.30
CA GLY A 960 -5.53 -7.66 18.87
C GLY A 960 -4.76 -8.50 17.85
N HIS A 961 -4.34 -9.70 18.25
CA HIS A 961 -3.74 -10.66 17.32
C HIS A 961 -4.68 -11.00 16.14
N GLN A 962 -6.00 -10.86 16.30
CA GLN A 962 -6.99 -11.04 15.23
C GLN A 962 -6.87 -10.05 14.09
N ASP A 963 -6.26 -8.89 14.33
CA ASP A 963 -6.05 -7.86 13.31
C ASP A 963 -4.76 -8.12 12.51
N CYS A 964 -3.98 -9.14 12.86
CA CYS A 964 -2.90 -9.61 12.00
C CYS A 964 -3.49 -10.36 10.79
N PRO A 965 -3.10 -10.04 9.55
CA PRO A 965 -3.59 -10.74 8.36
C PRO A 965 -3.27 -12.25 8.29
N LEU A 966 -2.41 -12.76 9.19
CA LEU A 966 -2.08 -14.18 9.31
C LEU A 966 -2.97 -14.93 10.30
N TYR A 967 -3.87 -14.22 10.98
CA TYR A 967 -4.81 -14.80 11.93
C TYR A 967 -6.00 -15.46 11.22
N SER A 968 -6.47 -16.58 11.78
CA SER A 968 -7.67 -17.30 11.38
C SER A 968 -8.48 -17.67 12.62
N ALA A 969 -9.73 -17.24 12.67
CA ALA A 969 -10.68 -17.59 13.74
C ALA A 969 -10.96 -19.10 13.83
N GLN A 970 -10.66 -19.87 12.79
CA GLN A 970 -10.79 -21.33 12.73
C GLN A 970 -9.54 -22.06 13.28
N GLY A 971 -8.55 -21.33 13.79
CA GLY A 971 -7.29 -21.88 14.30
C GLY A 971 -6.28 -22.26 13.21
N GLN A 972 -6.51 -21.85 11.95
CA GLN A 972 -5.62 -22.08 10.82
C GLN A 972 -4.65 -20.91 10.60
N ASN A 973 -4.03 -20.41 11.68
CA ASN A 973 -3.11 -19.28 11.61
C ASN A 973 -1.88 -19.65 10.76
N ASP A 974 -1.42 -18.73 9.91
CA ASP A 974 -0.20 -18.93 9.13
C ASP A 974 1.04 -18.53 9.94
N CYS A 975 1.34 -19.36 10.94
CA CYS A 975 2.45 -19.13 11.87
C CYS A 975 3.82 -19.19 11.19
N GLN A 976 3.96 -19.98 10.11
CA GLN A 976 5.23 -20.05 9.39
C GLN A 976 5.53 -18.74 8.66
N SER A 977 4.53 -18.11 8.04
CA SER A 977 4.72 -16.82 7.36
C SER A 977 4.89 -15.65 8.33
N LEU A 978 4.60 -15.83 9.63
CA LEU A 978 4.88 -14.81 10.64
C LEU A 978 6.38 -14.57 10.81
N HIS A 979 7.17 -15.63 10.65
CA HIS A 979 8.62 -15.62 10.58
C HIS A 979 9.07 -15.17 9.19
N GLY A 980 9.71 -14.00 9.09
CA GLY A 980 10.12 -13.42 7.81
C GLY A 980 9.10 -12.44 7.21
N ARG A 981 7.95 -12.21 7.87
CA ARG A 981 7.02 -11.15 7.48
C ARG A 981 7.72 -9.80 7.64
N LEU A 982 7.84 -9.10 6.52
CA LEU A 982 8.27 -7.70 6.53
C LEU A 982 7.08 -6.83 6.97
N HIS A 983 7.21 -6.13 8.09
CA HIS A 983 6.33 -4.99 8.34
C HIS A 983 6.79 -3.84 7.44
N VAL A 984 5.91 -3.41 6.55
CA VAL A 984 6.14 -2.26 5.69
C VAL A 984 5.39 -1.11 6.32
N PRO A 985 6.08 -0.07 6.83
CA PRO A 985 5.43 1.13 7.33
C PRO A 985 4.45 1.64 6.27
N PRO A 986 3.22 2.00 6.63
CA PRO A 986 2.32 2.65 5.69
C PRO A 986 3.01 3.92 5.15
N MET A 987 2.97 4.11 3.83
CA MET A 987 3.50 5.34 3.23
C MET A 987 2.68 6.54 3.68
N CYS A 988 3.38 7.58 4.10
CA CYS A 988 2.79 8.80 4.60
C CYS A 988 2.88 9.90 3.53
N SER A 989 1.73 10.33 3.02
CA SER A 989 1.64 11.50 2.15
C SER A 989 0.74 12.55 2.80
N ALA A 990 1.12 13.82 2.65
CA ALA A 990 0.25 14.92 3.05
C ALA A 990 -0.94 14.99 2.09
N GLY A 991 -2.15 15.02 2.64
CA GLY A 991 -3.34 15.42 1.90
C GLY A 991 -3.28 16.90 1.52
N ASN A 992 -4.11 17.32 0.56
CA ASN A 992 -4.14 18.68 0.02
C ASN A 992 -4.19 19.75 1.13
N VAL A 993 -3.24 20.69 1.12
CA VAL A 993 -3.30 21.96 1.87
C VAL A 993 -4.30 22.87 1.14
N PHE A 994 -5.37 23.31 1.80
CA PHE A 994 -6.43 24.12 1.18
C PHE A 994 -5.90 25.52 0.79
N GLU A 995 -6.26 26.00 -0.41
CA GLU A 995 -5.99 27.40 -0.81
C GLU A 995 -6.86 28.40 0.01
N PRO A 996 -6.37 29.63 0.29
CA PRO A 996 -7.07 30.59 1.12
C PRO A 996 -8.40 31.08 0.52
N LEU A 997 -9.44 31.12 1.38
CA LEU A 997 -10.72 31.79 1.13
C LEU A 997 -10.51 33.27 0.79
N GLU A 998 -10.82 33.67 -0.45
CA GLU A 998 -10.88 35.08 -0.85
C GLU A 998 -11.89 35.84 0.03
N THR A 999 -11.43 36.95 0.61
CA THR A 999 -12.22 37.85 1.44
C THR A 999 -13.19 38.67 0.57
N THR A 1000 -14.47 38.35 0.63
CA THR A 1000 -15.54 39.18 0.05
C THR A 1000 -15.58 40.56 0.70
N THR A 1001 -15.18 41.59 -0.04
CA THR A 1001 -15.51 42.99 0.25
C THR A 1001 -16.62 43.47 -0.70
N THR A 1002 -17.73 43.90 -0.11
CA THR A 1002 -18.85 44.65 -0.73
C THR A 1002 -18.88 46.00 0.03
N VAL A 1003 -19.12 47.21 -0.50
CA VAL A 1003 -19.76 47.77 -1.69
C VAL A 1003 -19.19 49.20 -1.87
N ALA A 1004 -19.07 49.71 -3.10
CA ALA A 1004 -19.49 51.08 -3.47
C ALA A 1004 -19.37 51.31 -4.99
N SER A 1005 -20.53 51.40 -5.64
CA SER A 1005 -20.71 51.83 -7.02
C SER A 1005 -20.36 53.31 -7.22
N GLN A 1006 -19.55 53.63 -8.24
CA GLN A 1006 -19.64 54.91 -8.94
C GLN A 1006 -19.30 54.74 -10.43
N GLU A 1007 -20.23 55.23 -11.25
CA GLU A 1007 -20.15 55.34 -12.71
C GLU A 1007 -18.97 56.23 -13.15
N ALA A 1008 -18.30 55.89 -14.26
CA ALA A 1008 -18.03 56.81 -15.37
C ALA A 1008 -17.16 56.18 -16.49
N SER A 1009 -17.77 56.08 -17.66
CA SER A 1009 -17.25 56.37 -19.01
C SER A 1009 -15.88 55.86 -19.49
N VAL A 1010 -15.97 55.08 -20.57
CA VAL A 1010 -14.97 54.78 -21.60
C VAL A 1010 -14.31 56.05 -22.18
N ALA A 1011 -12.98 56.04 -22.31
CA ALA A 1011 -12.26 56.82 -23.32
C ALA A 1011 -10.95 56.14 -23.79
N CYS A 1012 -10.92 55.94 -25.10
CA CYS A 1012 -9.90 55.53 -26.06
C CYS A 1012 -8.38 55.77 -25.80
N ARG A 1013 -7.63 54.74 -26.25
CA ARG A 1013 -6.50 54.73 -27.21
C ARG A 1013 -5.05 55.03 -26.76
N VAL A 1014 -4.23 54.00 -27.04
CA VAL A 1014 -2.98 54.00 -27.83
C VAL A 1014 -1.78 54.76 -27.28
N GLY A 1015 -0.75 53.99 -26.92
CA GLY A 1015 0.51 54.06 -27.65
C GLY A 1015 1.74 54.57 -26.90
N ALA A 1016 2.61 53.58 -26.61
CA ALA A 1016 4.05 53.59 -26.88
C ALA A 1016 5.02 54.19 -25.85
N ALA A 1017 6.13 53.43 -25.73
CA ALA A 1017 7.52 53.87 -25.52
C ALA A 1017 7.89 54.34 -24.11
N LEU A 1018 9.08 54.10 -23.57
CA LEU A 1018 10.25 53.26 -23.86
C LEU A 1018 11.19 53.49 -22.65
N SER A 1019 11.99 52.47 -22.32
CA SER A 1019 13.37 52.57 -21.81
C SER A 1019 13.76 53.26 -20.49
N LEU A 1020 14.48 52.45 -19.71
CA LEU A 1020 15.78 52.68 -19.05
C LEU A 1020 15.88 53.59 -17.80
N ALA A 1021 16.13 52.87 -16.70
CA ALA A 1021 17.39 52.83 -15.94
C ALA A 1021 17.84 54.05 -15.12
N ALA A 1022 18.29 53.69 -13.90
CA ALA A 1022 19.26 54.36 -13.03
C ALA A 1022 18.70 55.59 -12.27
N VAL A 1023 18.99 55.86 -10.99
CA VAL A 1023 19.94 55.34 -9.99
C VAL A 1023 19.65 56.11 -8.68
N LEU A 1024 19.94 55.51 -7.51
CA LEU A 1024 20.18 56.10 -6.17
C LEU A 1024 19.04 56.82 -5.37
N VAL A 1025 18.55 56.10 -4.35
CA VAL A 1025 18.56 56.39 -2.87
C VAL A 1025 19.26 57.71 -2.45
N PRO A 1026 18.89 58.50 -1.40
CA PRO A 1026 18.24 58.13 -0.11
C PRO A 1026 17.15 59.10 0.44
N PHE A 1027 16.31 58.61 1.36
CA PHE A 1027 16.25 59.02 2.78
C PHE A 1027 14.89 58.62 3.38
N TRP A 1028 14.95 58.09 4.60
CA TRP A 1028 13.84 57.74 5.46
C TRP A 1028 12.93 58.93 5.78
N ALA A 1029 11.62 58.67 5.79
CA ALA A 1029 10.70 59.02 6.86
C ALA A 1029 9.68 57.87 6.98
#